data_AF-A0AA51NCI0-F1
#
_entry.id   AF-A0AA51NCI0-F1
#
_cell.length_a   1.000
_cell.length_b   1.000
_cell.length_c   1.000
_cell.angle_alpha   90.00
_cell.angle_beta   90.00
_cell.angle_gamma   90.00
#
_symmetry.space_group_name_H-M   'P 1'
#
loop_
_entity.id
_entity.type
_entity.pdbx_description
1 polymer ?
#
loop_
_entity_poly.entity_id
_entity_poly.type
_entity_poly.pdbx_seq_one_letter_code
_entity_poly.pdbx_strand_id
1 'polypeptide(L)'
;MRKNYCKSSLQSLYLIIGVMFFSSCGDDDVPSDPTMPQACFSTENEEVFAGVVASFNSDCSENAQYYAWDFGDGNTSTEANPTHTFDEEGIYSVTLTLVDSLERTNQSSKDITVLENPFTEHSGYIDSDEVWEEGYHLVKGTVKLRNGSLTIKPGAEVFINEGRHIIVGDRETTVTGGVTLTAEGTSDKPIIFKPASGSSEPGSWGNILFTGGASNNSSFKYCEIYYGGEADSFSYPDFEFYTRHGLIDIQGQAVSIENTLIEGAANFGILASNVFNNAFTSFSNNTIRNSVNYSMYLDIKYLFNIGDNNSADQAIYIRGQYMPSKVNFKNMEAPYYISFGLGSTDAGTELVIEAGTEIQFAEGTGIGVSKGSFTAIGTASNPIRFTSAQESKSPGDWSRLNLGAEATLEHCIIEYGGSRSSSNGEFPMVELTSDNPVIFRNNTIQFSNNAGLKIITDQGEWNATVLDNEIKETLGYGLMMDPAIVGYVPNSNTLSNTMGKAIDYGSIKQNVTWPADSYTLTGSVRIVHTAETSLTIESGSEILMNDNVKFWIGGESYLYGHIVADNVTFKKAEEEPWARFEIEESVDQGKNSITNCVLDGGGASNFDYMTGLIYLRSLGSTDVPTITGNTLKNSVTHGISFYFTEMDLTQNTFENNAMGDIYEHGP
;
A
#
# COMPACT_ATOMS: atom_id res chain seq x y z
N MET A 1 -14.31 27.39 -51.95
CA MET A 1 -14.54 28.85 -52.15
C MET A 1 -15.57 29.06 -53.27
N ARG A 2 -16.55 29.94 -53.02
CA ARG A 2 -17.51 30.61 -53.94
C ARG A 2 -18.75 29.87 -54.48
N LYS A 3 -19.81 29.95 -53.65
CA LYS A 3 -21.21 30.37 -53.89
C LYS A 3 -21.59 31.07 -55.23
N ASN A 4 -22.72 30.67 -55.83
CA ASN A 4 -24.00 31.43 -56.03
C ASN A 4 -24.71 31.37 -57.43
N TYR A 5 -25.97 30.87 -57.38
CA TYR A 5 -27.27 31.30 -57.94
C TYR A 5 -27.56 31.63 -59.45
N CYS A 6 -28.60 30.94 -59.97
CA CYS A 6 -29.97 31.46 -60.33
C CYS A 6 -30.52 31.21 -61.77
N LYS A 7 -31.75 30.65 -61.78
CA LYS A 7 -32.96 30.93 -62.61
C LYS A 7 -33.14 30.46 -64.08
N SER A 8 -34.04 29.46 -64.21
CA SER A 8 -35.31 29.39 -64.99
C SER A 8 -35.43 29.83 -66.47
N SER A 9 -35.92 28.92 -67.33
CA SER A 9 -37.05 29.06 -68.30
C SER A 9 -37.21 27.73 -69.09
N LEU A 10 -38.35 27.01 -69.03
CA LEU A 10 -39.60 27.06 -69.81
C LEU A 10 -39.52 26.55 -71.27
N GLN A 11 -40.46 25.63 -71.59
CA GLN A 11 -40.96 25.14 -72.91
C GLN A 11 -40.13 24.07 -73.65
N SER A 12 -40.66 23.02 -74.29
CA SER A 12 -42.02 22.49 -74.51
C SER A 12 -41.91 21.13 -75.25
N LEU A 13 -43.02 20.38 -75.30
CA LEU A 13 -43.48 19.51 -76.40
C LEU A 13 -43.12 18.01 -76.35
N TYR A 14 -44.12 17.15 -76.10
CA TYR A 14 -44.51 16.10 -77.05
C TYR A 14 -46.00 15.72 -76.88
N LEU A 15 -46.56 15.21 -77.97
CA LEU A 15 -47.94 15.26 -78.42
C LEU A 15 -48.74 13.97 -78.13
N ILE A 16 -50.05 14.17 -78.01
CA ILE A 16 -51.23 13.32 -77.76
C ILE A 16 -51.45 12.16 -78.75
N ILE A 17 -52.11 11.07 -78.29
CA ILE A 17 -53.33 10.37 -78.80
C ILE A 17 -53.64 9.22 -77.79
N GLY A 18 -54.71 9.26 -76.98
CA GLY A 18 -56.11 8.86 -77.28
C GLY A 18 -56.28 7.34 -77.10
N VAL A 19 -57.11 6.77 -76.21
CA VAL A 19 -58.59 6.86 -76.17
C VAL A 19 -59.13 6.48 -74.77
N MET A 20 -60.24 7.17 -74.45
CA MET A 20 -61.11 7.18 -73.28
C MET A 20 -61.65 5.83 -72.78
N PHE A 21 -61.75 5.71 -71.45
CA PHE A 21 -62.89 5.06 -70.78
C PHE A 21 -63.65 6.11 -69.97
N PHE A 22 -64.97 6.16 -70.13
CA PHE A 22 -65.87 7.04 -69.38
C PHE A 22 -65.92 6.59 -67.91
N SER A 23 -65.64 7.52 -66.99
CA SER A 23 -65.98 7.44 -65.57
C SER A 23 -66.70 8.73 -65.19
N SER A 24 -67.72 8.62 -64.36
CA SER A 24 -68.75 9.62 -64.08
C SER A 24 -68.23 10.93 -63.49
N CYS A 25 -68.96 12.00 -63.81
CA CYS A 25 -68.92 13.29 -63.13
C CYS A 25 -69.48 13.17 -61.70
N GLY A 26 -68.83 13.83 -60.74
CA GLY A 26 -69.17 13.93 -59.31
C GLY A 26 -67.90 13.67 -58.47
N ASP A 27 -67.37 14.56 -57.65
CA ASP A 27 -67.90 15.75 -57.01
C ASP A 27 -66.78 16.80 -56.83
N ASP A 28 -67.24 18.01 -56.52
CA ASP A 28 -66.51 19.22 -56.19
C ASP A 28 -65.23 19.00 -55.35
N ASP A 29 -64.11 19.59 -55.79
CA ASP A 29 -63.05 20.06 -54.89
C ASP A 29 -63.66 21.14 -53.98
N VAL A 30 -64.37 20.71 -52.92
CA VAL A 30 -64.71 21.55 -51.79
C VAL A 30 -63.38 21.98 -51.16
N PRO A 31 -63.06 23.28 -51.05
CA PRO A 31 -61.90 23.71 -50.29
C PRO A 31 -62.08 23.19 -48.86
N SER A 32 -61.13 22.39 -48.38
CA SER A 32 -61.10 21.86 -47.02
C SER A 32 -61.50 22.97 -46.05
N ASP A 33 -62.60 22.78 -45.31
CA ASP A 33 -63.03 23.71 -44.27
C ASP A 33 -61.86 23.88 -43.29
N PRO A 34 -61.22 25.06 -43.20
CA PRO A 34 -60.05 25.27 -42.36
C PRO A 34 -60.37 25.20 -40.86
N THR A 35 -61.64 24.95 -40.50
CA THR A 35 -62.09 24.71 -39.12
C THR A 35 -62.33 23.22 -38.82
N MET A 36 -62.20 22.32 -39.81
CA MET A 36 -62.26 20.88 -39.59
C MET A 36 -61.02 20.43 -38.80
N PRO A 37 -61.14 19.44 -37.88
CA PRO A 37 -59.97 18.86 -37.24
C PRO A 37 -59.04 18.27 -38.30
N GLN A 38 -57.74 18.50 -38.15
CA GLN A 38 -56.71 17.94 -39.03
C GLN A 38 -55.74 17.15 -38.16
N ALA A 39 -55.86 15.82 -38.19
CA ALA A 39 -55.03 14.92 -37.42
C ALA A 39 -53.68 14.75 -38.10
N CYS A 40 -52.63 14.96 -37.33
CA CYS A 40 -51.26 14.66 -37.70
C CYS A 40 -50.47 14.39 -36.43
N PHE A 41 -49.58 13.39 -36.49
CA PHE A 41 -48.64 13.17 -35.40
C PHE A 41 -47.27 12.72 -35.90
N SER A 42 -46.28 12.91 -35.04
CA SER A 42 -44.92 12.40 -35.17
C SER A 42 -44.53 11.56 -33.96
N THR A 43 -43.66 10.60 -34.19
CA THR A 43 -42.89 9.89 -33.17
C THR A 43 -41.41 10.13 -33.48
N GLU A 44 -40.55 10.06 -32.47
CA GLU A 44 -39.10 10.21 -32.68
C GLU A 44 -38.52 9.05 -33.50
N ASN A 45 -39.02 7.83 -33.28
CA ASN A 45 -38.62 6.63 -34.03
C ASN A 45 -39.86 5.82 -34.44
N GLU A 46 -39.89 5.38 -35.70
CA GLU A 46 -40.89 4.45 -36.23
C GLU A 46 -40.45 2.97 -36.05
N GLU A 47 -39.24 2.76 -35.52
CA GLU A 47 -38.72 1.49 -35.03
C GLU A 47 -38.40 1.63 -33.52
N VAL A 48 -39.01 0.79 -32.68
CA VAL A 48 -38.78 0.78 -31.22
C VAL A 48 -38.55 -0.65 -30.74
N PHE A 49 -37.99 -0.84 -29.54
CA PHE A 49 -37.83 -2.18 -28.96
C PHE A 49 -38.97 -2.49 -27.99
N ALA A 50 -39.37 -3.76 -27.91
CA ALA A 50 -40.36 -4.21 -26.93
C ALA A 50 -39.93 -3.81 -25.51
N GLY A 51 -40.87 -3.32 -24.71
CA GLY A 51 -40.64 -2.82 -23.34
C GLY A 51 -40.02 -1.43 -23.24
N VAL A 52 -39.70 -0.76 -24.35
CA VAL A 52 -39.18 0.62 -24.37
C VAL A 52 -40.33 1.63 -24.59
N VAL A 53 -40.31 2.74 -23.85
CA VAL A 53 -41.32 3.82 -23.95
C VAL A 53 -41.14 4.59 -25.27
N ALA A 54 -42.19 4.61 -26.09
CA ALA A 54 -42.32 5.46 -27.28
C ALA A 54 -43.12 6.74 -26.95
N SER A 55 -42.70 7.88 -27.50
CA SER A 55 -43.39 9.16 -27.30
C SER A 55 -44.09 9.62 -28.59
N PHE A 56 -45.33 10.06 -28.49
CA PHE A 56 -46.14 10.52 -29.61
C PHE A 56 -46.48 11.99 -29.45
N ASN A 57 -46.27 12.77 -30.50
CA ASN A 57 -46.46 14.22 -30.52
C ASN A 57 -47.48 14.62 -31.59
N SER A 58 -48.53 15.33 -31.19
CA SER A 58 -49.62 15.81 -32.06
C SER A 58 -49.50 17.30 -32.43
N ASP A 59 -48.33 17.94 -32.28
CA ASP A 59 -48.15 19.39 -32.49
C ASP A 59 -48.44 19.84 -33.93
N CYS A 60 -48.40 18.93 -34.91
CA CYS A 60 -48.82 19.21 -36.29
C CYS A 60 -50.34 19.09 -36.52
N SER A 61 -51.11 18.79 -35.47
CA SER A 61 -52.58 18.73 -35.50
C SER A 61 -53.21 20.11 -35.30
N GLU A 62 -54.36 20.33 -35.94
CA GLU A 62 -55.13 21.57 -35.83
C GLU A 62 -56.60 21.32 -35.49
N ASN A 63 -57.25 22.32 -34.86
CA ASN A 63 -58.69 22.37 -34.58
C ASN A 63 -59.27 21.22 -33.74
N ALA A 64 -58.51 20.66 -32.79
CA ALA A 64 -58.97 19.62 -31.87
C ALA A 64 -59.57 20.19 -30.56
N GLN A 65 -60.67 19.61 -30.09
CA GLN A 65 -61.15 19.73 -28.71
C GLN A 65 -60.75 18.51 -27.87
N TYR A 66 -60.70 17.32 -28.47
CA TYR A 66 -60.32 16.07 -27.82
C TYR A 66 -59.36 15.25 -28.69
N TYR A 67 -58.50 14.49 -28.02
CA TYR A 67 -57.56 13.54 -28.61
C TYR A 67 -57.98 12.13 -28.19
N ALA A 68 -57.93 11.19 -29.12
CA ALA A 68 -58.12 9.77 -28.84
C ALA A 68 -57.07 8.97 -29.62
N TRP A 69 -56.19 8.31 -28.90
CA TRP A 69 -55.15 7.45 -29.43
C TRP A 69 -55.57 6.00 -29.31
N ASP A 70 -55.32 5.23 -30.36
CA ASP A 70 -55.32 3.77 -30.37
C ASP A 70 -53.92 3.33 -30.80
N PHE A 71 -53.20 2.62 -29.93
CA PHE A 71 -51.84 2.19 -30.23
C PHE A 71 -51.79 0.90 -31.06
N GLY A 72 -52.93 0.27 -31.36
CA GLY A 72 -52.99 -0.95 -32.17
C GLY A 72 -52.68 -2.24 -31.41
N ASP A 73 -52.40 -2.16 -30.11
CA ASP A 73 -52.14 -3.27 -29.19
C ASP A 73 -53.29 -3.51 -28.19
N GLY A 74 -54.39 -2.74 -28.32
CA GLY A 74 -55.53 -2.74 -27.42
C GLY A 74 -55.49 -1.68 -26.33
N ASN A 75 -54.39 -0.91 -26.21
CA ASN A 75 -54.27 0.23 -25.32
C ASN A 75 -54.63 1.55 -26.03
N THR A 76 -55.11 2.52 -25.25
CA THR A 76 -55.58 3.82 -25.75
C THR A 76 -55.17 4.96 -24.83
N SER A 77 -55.11 6.20 -25.36
CA SER A 77 -54.88 7.41 -24.55
C SER A 77 -55.78 8.57 -24.99
N THR A 78 -56.01 9.54 -24.10
CA THR A 78 -56.72 10.80 -24.40
C THR A 78 -55.86 12.04 -24.22
N GLU A 79 -54.57 11.85 -23.89
CA GLU A 79 -53.61 12.93 -23.79
C GLU A 79 -53.25 13.48 -25.17
N ALA A 80 -52.92 14.76 -25.26
CA ALA A 80 -52.48 15.36 -26.52
C ALA A 80 -51.16 14.75 -27.01
N ASN A 81 -50.22 14.50 -26.10
CA ASN A 81 -48.89 13.97 -26.39
C ASN A 81 -48.56 12.79 -25.45
N PRO A 82 -49.11 11.59 -25.70
CA PRO A 82 -48.94 10.46 -24.80
C PRO A 82 -47.58 9.77 -24.98
N THR A 83 -47.20 9.01 -23.96
CA THR A 83 -46.18 7.97 -24.06
C THR A 83 -46.81 6.59 -24.00
N HIS A 84 -46.28 5.61 -24.72
CA HIS A 84 -46.78 4.23 -24.74
C HIS A 84 -45.64 3.22 -24.83
N THR A 85 -45.81 2.05 -24.21
CA THR A 85 -44.84 0.96 -24.26
C THR A 85 -45.51 -0.24 -24.93
N PHE A 86 -44.88 -0.77 -25.98
CA PHE A 86 -45.31 -2.01 -26.62
C PHE A 86 -44.62 -3.19 -25.94
N ASP A 87 -45.38 -4.14 -25.40
CA ASP A 87 -44.82 -5.24 -24.61
C ASP A 87 -44.21 -6.36 -25.47
N GLU A 88 -44.64 -6.50 -26.73
CA GLU A 88 -44.24 -7.59 -27.63
C GLU A 88 -43.73 -7.04 -28.97
N GLU A 89 -42.89 -7.82 -29.66
CA GLU A 89 -42.47 -7.47 -31.02
C GLU A 89 -43.63 -7.59 -32.02
N GLY A 90 -43.63 -6.73 -33.03
CA GLY A 90 -44.71 -6.69 -34.02
C GLY A 90 -44.79 -5.36 -34.76
N ILE A 91 -45.76 -5.25 -35.67
CA ILE A 91 -46.06 -3.99 -36.36
C ILE A 91 -47.41 -3.49 -35.83
N TYR A 92 -47.42 -2.29 -35.25
CA TYR A 92 -48.58 -1.69 -34.60
C TYR A 92 -49.02 -0.43 -35.36
N SER A 93 -50.27 -0.42 -35.83
CA SER A 93 -50.85 0.73 -36.54
C SER A 93 -51.40 1.75 -35.53
N VAL A 94 -50.55 2.67 -35.08
CA VAL A 94 -50.94 3.73 -34.15
C VAL A 94 -51.82 4.77 -34.84
N THR A 95 -52.99 5.04 -34.29
CA THR A 95 -53.99 5.95 -34.85
C THR A 95 -54.34 7.06 -33.87
N LEU A 96 -54.16 8.31 -34.30
CA LEU A 96 -54.67 9.50 -33.62
C LEU A 96 -56.01 9.90 -34.25
N THR A 97 -57.05 9.99 -33.42
CA THR A 97 -58.35 10.58 -33.76
C THR A 97 -58.52 11.91 -33.03
N LEU A 98 -58.77 12.97 -33.78
CA LEU A 98 -59.16 14.25 -33.23
C LEU A 98 -60.67 14.43 -33.33
N VAL A 99 -61.26 15.05 -32.30
CA VAL A 99 -62.67 15.46 -32.29
C VAL A 99 -62.74 16.95 -32.01
N ASP A 100 -63.45 17.70 -32.85
CA ASP A 100 -63.67 19.14 -32.63
C ASP A 100 -64.93 19.42 -31.78
N SER A 101 -65.24 20.70 -31.58
CA SER A 101 -66.39 21.15 -30.78
C SER A 101 -67.76 20.91 -31.39
N LEU A 102 -67.80 20.50 -32.66
CA LEU A 102 -69.00 20.16 -33.41
C LEU A 102 -69.13 18.64 -33.60
N GLU A 103 -68.35 17.86 -32.85
CA GLU A 103 -68.29 16.39 -32.90
C GLU A 103 -67.82 15.84 -34.26
N ARG A 104 -67.15 16.67 -35.08
CA ARG A 104 -66.53 16.22 -36.33
C ARG A 104 -65.19 15.56 -36.01
N THR A 105 -64.82 14.53 -36.78
CA THR A 105 -63.59 13.77 -36.53
C THR A 105 -62.65 13.75 -37.72
N ASN A 106 -61.35 13.63 -37.43
CA ASN A 106 -60.31 13.37 -38.41
C ASN A 106 -59.27 12.43 -37.80
N GLN A 107 -58.64 11.60 -38.64
CA GLN A 107 -57.72 10.56 -38.19
C GLN A 107 -56.42 10.58 -39.00
N SER A 108 -55.33 10.23 -38.31
CA SER A 108 -54.03 9.95 -38.89
C SER A 108 -53.50 8.65 -38.30
N SER A 109 -52.91 7.80 -39.14
CA SER A 109 -52.32 6.53 -38.71
C SER A 109 -50.88 6.40 -39.21
N LYS A 110 -50.02 5.77 -38.40
CA LYS A 110 -48.65 5.36 -38.76
C LYS A 110 -48.35 3.99 -38.19
N ASP A 111 -47.65 3.17 -38.96
CA ASP A 111 -47.15 1.88 -38.50
C ASP A 111 -45.86 2.09 -37.69
N ILE A 112 -45.83 1.51 -36.50
CA ILE A 112 -44.66 1.44 -35.62
C ILE A 112 -44.16 0.00 -35.61
N THR A 113 -42.91 -0.21 -36.01
CA THR A 113 -42.27 -1.52 -35.95
C THR A 113 -41.62 -1.69 -34.59
N VAL A 114 -42.07 -2.67 -33.82
CA VAL A 114 -41.52 -3.06 -32.54
C VAL A 114 -40.66 -4.28 -32.74
N LEU A 115 -39.37 -4.17 -32.44
CA LEU A 115 -38.39 -5.24 -32.53
C LEU A 115 -38.29 -5.97 -31.19
N GLU A 116 -37.86 -7.24 -31.21
CA GLU A 116 -37.51 -8.00 -30.00
C GLU A 116 -36.56 -7.16 -29.13
N ASN A 117 -36.85 -7.13 -27.82
CA ASN A 117 -35.95 -6.48 -26.87
C ASN A 117 -34.59 -7.20 -26.93
N PRO A 118 -33.49 -6.51 -27.28
CA PRO A 118 -32.19 -7.16 -27.44
C PRO A 118 -31.62 -7.67 -26.11
N PHE A 119 -32.23 -7.32 -24.98
CA PHE A 119 -31.80 -7.73 -23.65
C PHE A 119 -32.47 -9.02 -23.18
N THR A 120 -31.66 -10.00 -22.77
CA THR A 120 -32.12 -11.08 -21.90
C THR A 120 -32.16 -10.56 -20.46
N GLU A 121 -33.34 -10.49 -19.83
CA GLU A 121 -33.50 -9.98 -18.46
C GLU A 121 -33.20 -11.05 -17.39
N HIS A 122 -32.48 -10.66 -16.33
CA HIS A 122 -32.07 -11.50 -15.20
C HIS A 122 -32.46 -10.86 -13.88
N SER A 123 -33.02 -11.66 -12.95
CA SER A 123 -33.28 -11.25 -11.58
C SER A 123 -33.55 -12.45 -10.66
N GLY A 124 -33.33 -12.28 -9.36
CA GLY A 124 -33.72 -13.29 -8.37
C GLY A 124 -32.68 -14.39 -8.19
N TYR A 125 -33.13 -15.62 -7.95
CA TYR A 125 -32.26 -16.73 -7.55
C TYR A 125 -31.88 -17.62 -8.74
N ILE A 126 -30.59 -17.97 -8.82
CA ILE A 126 -30.07 -19.03 -9.70
C ILE A 126 -29.86 -20.29 -8.84
N ASP A 127 -30.77 -21.26 -8.98
CA ASP A 127 -30.80 -22.51 -8.20
C ASP A 127 -30.34 -23.75 -9.00
N SER A 128 -30.08 -23.57 -10.30
CA SER A 128 -29.53 -24.57 -11.23
C SER A 128 -28.58 -23.89 -12.21
N ASP A 129 -27.72 -24.67 -12.88
CA ASP A 129 -26.74 -24.11 -13.82
C ASP A 129 -27.41 -23.28 -14.91
N GLU A 130 -26.84 -22.11 -15.17
CA GLU A 130 -27.33 -21.13 -16.12
C GLU A 130 -26.19 -20.64 -17.03
N VAL A 131 -26.51 -20.39 -18.29
CA VAL A 131 -25.56 -19.87 -19.28
C VAL A 131 -26.11 -18.57 -19.85
N TRP A 132 -25.31 -17.51 -19.74
CA TRP A 132 -25.54 -16.26 -20.44
C TRP A 132 -24.72 -16.27 -21.72
N GLU A 133 -25.41 -16.34 -22.86
CA GLU A 133 -24.81 -16.44 -24.18
C GLU A 133 -24.19 -15.10 -24.63
N GLU A 134 -23.57 -15.07 -25.81
CA GLU A 134 -23.13 -13.82 -26.43
C GLU A 134 -24.34 -12.92 -26.73
N GLY A 135 -24.31 -11.66 -26.30
CA GLY A 135 -25.43 -10.73 -26.45
C GLY A 135 -25.57 -9.75 -25.28
N TYR A 136 -26.72 -9.09 -25.19
CA TYR A 136 -27.00 -8.11 -24.16
C TYR A 136 -27.82 -8.72 -23.02
N HIS A 137 -27.34 -8.61 -21.79
CA HIS A 137 -27.95 -9.16 -20.58
C HIS A 137 -28.30 -8.04 -19.61
N LEU A 138 -29.57 -7.89 -19.22
CA LEU A 138 -30.01 -6.87 -18.27
C LEU A 138 -30.26 -7.48 -16.90
N VAL A 139 -29.43 -7.15 -15.91
CA VAL A 139 -29.68 -7.45 -14.49
C VAL A 139 -30.70 -6.45 -13.95
N LYS A 140 -31.97 -6.77 -14.15
CA LYS A 140 -33.12 -5.93 -13.77
C LYS A 140 -33.32 -5.87 -12.26
N GLY A 141 -33.06 -6.99 -11.59
CA GLY A 141 -33.05 -7.13 -10.13
C GLY A 141 -31.82 -7.91 -9.69
N THR A 142 -31.47 -7.84 -8.40
CA THR A 142 -30.28 -8.53 -7.87
C THR A 142 -30.33 -10.03 -8.18
N VAL A 143 -29.27 -10.54 -8.80
CA VAL A 143 -29.08 -11.96 -9.13
C VAL A 143 -28.30 -12.61 -8.00
N LYS A 144 -28.80 -13.72 -7.48
CA LYS A 144 -28.21 -14.46 -6.34
C LYS A 144 -28.05 -15.94 -6.69
N LEU A 145 -26.83 -16.42 -6.78
CA LEU A 145 -26.55 -17.82 -7.06
C LEU A 145 -26.53 -18.60 -5.74
N ARG A 146 -27.44 -19.57 -5.57
CA ARG A 146 -27.55 -20.36 -4.32
C ARG A 146 -27.13 -21.80 -4.48
N ASN A 147 -27.42 -22.40 -5.63
CA ASN A 147 -27.19 -23.83 -5.86
C ASN A 147 -26.77 -24.18 -7.30
N GLY A 148 -26.85 -23.24 -8.25
CA GLY A 148 -26.36 -23.38 -9.62
C GLY A 148 -25.06 -22.61 -9.89
N SER A 149 -24.41 -22.93 -11.00
CA SER A 149 -23.30 -22.13 -11.55
C SER A 149 -23.77 -21.22 -12.67
N LEU A 150 -23.25 -19.99 -12.72
CA LEU A 150 -23.46 -19.07 -13.83
C LEU A 150 -22.22 -19.07 -14.73
N THR A 151 -22.41 -19.41 -16.01
CA THR A 151 -21.37 -19.26 -17.04
C THR A 151 -21.76 -18.12 -18.00
N ILE A 152 -20.91 -17.11 -18.12
CA ILE A 152 -21.09 -16.01 -19.07
C ILE A 152 -20.12 -16.20 -20.23
N LYS A 153 -20.65 -16.21 -21.46
CA LYS A 153 -19.89 -16.51 -22.68
C LYS A 153 -19.15 -15.27 -23.21
N PRO A 154 -18.03 -15.44 -23.95
CA PRO A 154 -17.31 -14.35 -24.58
C PRO A 154 -18.20 -13.44 -25.44
N GLY A 155 -18.01 -12.12 -25.32
CA GLY A 155 -18.78 -11.12 -26.07
C GLY A 155 -20.12 -10.74 -25.43
N ALA A 156 -20.47 -11.32 -24.28
CA ALA A 156 -21.62 -10.87 -23.51
C ALA A 156 -21.39 -9.49 -22.88
N GLU A 157 -22.41 -8.65 -22.94
CA GLU A 157 -22.45 -7.37 -22.25
C GLU A 157 -23.56 -7.39 -21.19
N VAL A 158 -23.18 -7.25 -19.93
CA VAL A 158 -24.04 -7.30 -18.75
C VAL A 158 -24.30 -5.87 -18.25
N PHE A 159 -25.55 -5.44 -18.39
CA PHE A 159 -26.07 -4.15 -17.99
C PHE A 159 -26.75 -4.31 -16.64
N ILE A 160 -26.31 -3.56 -15.63
CA ILE A 160 -26.78 -3.75 -14.26
C ILE A 160 -27.53 -2.49 -13.81
N ASN A 161 -28.78 -2.66 -13.38
CA ASN A 161 -29.58 -1.55 -12.88
C ASN A 161 -29.02 -0.99 -11.56
N GLU A 162 -29.34 0.28 -11.29
CA GLU A 162 -28.95 0.97 -10.06
C GLU A 162 -29.29 0.17 -8.81
N GLY A 163 -28.32 0.06 -7.89
CA GLY A 163 -28.44 -0.69 -6.63
C GLY A 163 -28.64 -2.20 -6.79
N ARG A 164 -28.36 -2.79 -7.98
CA ARG A 164 -28.43 -4.24 -8.21
C ARG A 164 -27.04 -4.86 -8.19
N HIS A 165 -27.01 -6.13 -7.78
CA HIS A 165 -25.80 -6.89 -7.54
C HIS A 165 -25.83 -8.24 -8.24
N ILE A 166 -24.65 -8.82 -8.40
CA ILE A 166 -24.48 -10.24 -8.68
C ILE A 166 -23.85 -10.87 -7.44
N ILE A 167 -24.60 -11.72 -6.73
CA ILE A 167 -24.16 -12.34 -5.49
C ILE A 167 -23.91 -13.82 -5.76
N VAL A 168 -22.68 -14.25 -5.54
CA VAL A 168 -22.21 -15.63 -5.72
C VAL A 168 -22.16 -16.29 -4.34
N GLY A 169 -23.05 -17.27 -4.15
CA GLY A 169 -23.25 -17.97 -2.88
C GLY A 169 -24.25 -17.26 -1.97
N ASP A 170 -24.91 -18.03 -1.11
CA ASP A 170 -25.91 -17.54 -0.16
C ASP A 170 -25.59 -18.00 1.26
N ARG A 171 -25.43 -17.04 2.19
CA ARG A 171 -25.13 -17.28 3.62
C ARG A 171 -26.29 -17.94 4.36
N GLU A 172 -27.50 -17.89 3.81
CA GLU A 172 -28.71 -18.44 4.43
C GLU A 172 -28.93 -19.92 4.06
N THR A 173 -28.19 -20.45 3.10
CA THR A 173 -28.35 -21.84 2.63
C THR A 173 -27.33 -22.77 3.27
N THR A 174 -27.74 -24.00 3.56
CA THR A 174 -26.85 -25.08 4.04
C THR A 174 -26.03 -25.72 2.90
N VAL A 175 -26.20 -25.24 1.67
CA VAL A 175 -25.48 -25.74 0.48
C VAL A 175 -24.04 -25.26 0.60
N THR A 176 -23.11 -26.20 0.74
CA THR A 176 -21.68 -25.94 0.87
C THR A 176 -20.95 -26.47 -0.35
N GLY A 177 -20.31 -25.56 -1.09
CA GLY A 177 -19.43 -25.89 -2.22
C GLY A 177 -20.17 -26.35 -3.48
N GLY A 178 -20.18 -25.50 -4.51
CA GLY A 178 -20.70 -25.85 -5.84
C GLY A 178 -21.13 -24.65 -6.70
N VAL A 179 -21.41 -23.52 -6.07
CA VAL A 179 -21.79 -22.29 -6.77
C VAL A 179 -20.56 -21.60 -7.34
N THR A 180 -20.59 -21.28 -8.64
CA THR A 180 -19.53 -20.54 -9.33
C THR A 180 -20.11 -19.46 -10.23
N LEU A 181 -19.35 -18.38 -10.39
CA LEU A 181 -19.48 -17.46 -11.52
C LEU A 181 -18.24 -17.63 -12.40
N THR A 182 -18.45 -18.09 -13.64
CA THR A 182 -17.40 -18.24 -14.65
C THR A 182 -17.64 -17.22 -15.75
N ALA A 183 -16.89 -16.13 -15.76
CA ALA A 183 -16.91 -15.11 -16.81
C ALA A 183 -15.55 -15.13 -17.52
N GLU A 184 -15.46 -15.89 -18.60
CA GLU A 184 -14.21 -16.08 -19.35
C GLU A 184 -14.39 -15.64 -20.80
N GLY A 185 -14.05 -14.38 -21.07
CA GLY A 185 -13.98 -13.80 -22.41
C GLY A 185 -12.68 -14.15 -23.15
N THR A 186 -12.44 -13.41 -24.22
CA THR A 186 -11.18 -13.45 -24.99
C THR A 186 -10.73 -12.02 -25.32
N SER A 187 -9.49 -11.84 -25.77
CA SER A 187 -9.00 -10.51 -26.19
C SER A 187 -9.86 -9.83 -27.25
N ASP A 188 -10.48 -10.64 -28.13
CA ASP A 188 -11.29 -10.15 -29.26
C ASP A 188 -12.78 -10.01 -28.88
N LYS A 189 -13.19 -10.69 -27.82
CA LYS A 189 -14.57 -10.72 -27.30
C LYS A 189 -14.54 -10.69 -25.77
N PRO A 190 -14.22 -9.53 -25.17
CA PRO A 190 -14.27 -9.39 -23.73
C PRO A 190 -15.71 -9.55 -23.22
N ILE A 191 -15.85 -9.88 -21.94
CA ILE A 191 -17.15 -9.81 -21.24
C ILE A 191 -17.20 -8.48 -20.50
N ILE A 192 -18.25 -7.70 -20.73
CA ILE A 192 -18.35 -6.33 -20.21
C ILE A 192 -19.45 -6.25 -19.15
N PHE A 193 -19.16 -5.76 -17.96
CA PHE A 193 -20.13 -5.44 -16.92
C PHE A 193 -20.19 -3.91 -16.75
N LYS A 194 -21.38 -3.32 -16.92
CA LYS A 194 -21.54 -1.86 -16.88
C LYS A 194 -22.92 -1.42 -16.40
N PRO A 195 -23.09 -0.14 -16.01
CA PRO A 195 -24.38 0.36 -15.57
C PRO A 195 -25.41 0.35 -16.70
N ALA A 196 -26.63 -0.12 -16.43
CA ALA A 196 -27.73 -0.09 -17.39
C ALA A 196 -28.14 1.35 -17.76
N SER A 197 -27.88 2.31 -16.88
CA SER A 197 -28.11 3.74 -17.12
C SER A 197 -27.15 4.36 -18.15
N GLY A 198 -26.07 3.68 -18.51
CA GLY A 198 -24.99 4.25 -19.31
C GLY A 198 -24.13 5.29 -18.56
N SER A 199 -24.36 5.46 -17.26
CA SER A 199 -23.57 6.35 -16.40
C SER A 199 -22.10 5.91 -16.33
N SER A 200 -21.20 6.89 -16.24
CA SER A 200 -19.77 6.67 -15.96
C SER A 200 -19.39 7.04 -14.52
N GLU A 201 -20.38 7.27 -13.65
CA GLU A 201 -20.16 7.64 -12.26
C GLU A 201 -19.91 6.37 -11.41
N PRO A 202 -18.86 6.33 -10.59
CA PRO A 202 -18.63 5.24 -9.64
C PRO A 202 -19.85 4.98 -8.74
N GLY A 203 -20.29 3.72 -8.65
CA GLY A 203 -21.45 3.30 -7.85
C GLY A 203 -22.80 3.41 -8.55
N SER A 204 -22.80 3.47 -9.89
CA SER A 204 -24.01 3.47 -10.71
C SER A 204 -24.78 2.13 -10.68
N TRP A 205 -24.20 1.09 -10.09
CA TRP A 205 -24.83 -0.15 -9.66
C TRP A 205 -24.10 -0.69 -8.43
N GLY A 206 -24.59 -1.79 -7.85
CA GLY A 206 -23.99 -2.42 -6.68
C GLY A 206 -22.66 -3.11 -7.00
N ASN A 207 -22.47 -4.33 -6.51
CA ASN A 207 -21.19 -5.05 -6.64
C ASN A 207 -21.37 -6.47 -7.16
N ILE A 208 -20.23 -7.11 -7.45
CA ILE A 208 -20.14 -8.56 -7.55
C ILE A 208 -19.59 -9.08 -6.22
N LEU A 209 -20.44 -9.80 -5.48
CA LEU A 209 -20.14 -10.24 -4.12
C LEU A 209 -19.96 -11.77 -4.06
N PHE A 210 -18.80 -12.22 -3.62
CA PHE A 210 -18.49 -13.62 -3.34
C PHE A 210 -18.61 -13.89 -1.83
N THR A 211 -19.63 -14.65 -1.45
CA THR A 211 -19.90 -14.97 -0.04
C THR A 211 -19.30 -16.32 0.37
N GLY A 212 -19.34 -16.66 1.66
CA GLY A 212 -18.78 -17.91 2.20
C GLY A 212 -19.41 -19.21 1.67
N GLY A 213 -20.58 -19.16 1.01
CA GLY A 213 -21.25 -20.31 0.40
C GLY A 213 -20.80 -20.65 -1.03
N ALA A 214 -20.04 -19.77 -1.70
CA ALA A 214 -19.52 -20.04 -3.04
C ALA A 214 -18.40 -21.11 -3.03
N SER A 215 -17.96 -21.57 -4.20
CA SER A 215 -16.76 -22.40 -4.35
C SER A 215 -15.57 -21.57 -4.87
N ASN A 216 -14.35 -22.06 -4.65
CA ASN A 216 -13.09 -21.42 -5.09
C ASN A 216 -12.83 -21.48 -6.62
N ASN A 217 -13.84 -21.82 -7.42
CA ASN A 217 -13.72 -22.04 -8.86
C ASN A 217 -14.30 -20.88 -9.69
N SER A 218 -14.64 -19.76 -9.08
CA SER A 218 -15.13 -18.59 -9.82
C SER A 218 -13.99 -17.87 -10.52
N SER A 219 -14.25 -17.34 -11.71
CA SER A 219 -13.23 -16.72 -12.55
C SER A 219 -13.73 -15.50 -13.32
N PHE A 220 -12.84 -14.52 -13.48
CA PHE A 220 -12.89 -13.44 -14.45
C PHE A 220 -11.67 -13.54 -15.34
N LYS A 221 -11.88 -13.68 -16.65
CA LYS A 221 -10.81 -13.70 -17.65
C LYS A 221 -11.21 -12.85 -18.84
N TYR A 222 -10.36 -11.92 -19.27
CA TYR A 222 -10.70 -10.96 -20.35
C TYR A 222 -12.06 -10.28 -20.10
N CYS A 223 -12.21 -9.72 -18.90
CA CYS A 223 -13.41 -9.00 -18.50
C CYS A 223 -13.12 -7.49 -18.39
N GLU A 224 -14.16 -6.69 -18.57
CA GLU A 224 -14.13 -5.25 -18.31
C GLU A 224 -15.30 -4.92 -17.35
N ILE A 225 -15.00 -4.40 -16.17
CA ILE A 225 -15.98 -4.20 -15.10
C ILE A 225 -15.97 -2.73 -14.71
N TYR A 226 -17.09 -2.06 -14.93
CA TYR A 226 -17.18 -0.60 -14.91
C TYR A 226 -18.18 -0.06 -13.88
N TYR A 227 -17.76 1.01 -13.18
CA TYR A 227 -18.62 2.00 -12.54
C TYR A 227 -19.61 1.47 -11.47
N GLY A 228 -19.30 0.35 -10.82
CA GLY A 228 -20.08 -0.17 -9.69
C GLY A 228 -19.38 0.05 -8.34
N GLY A 229 -19.73 -0.80 -7.38
CA GLY A 229 -19.30 -0.71 -5.98
C GLY A 229 -20.22 0.20 -5.16
N GLU A 230 -20.04 0.21 -3.84
CA GLU A 230 -20.85 1.05 -2.96
C GLU A 230 -19.97 1.94 -2.09
N ALA A 231 -20.31 3.24 -2.03
CA ALA A 231 -19.59 4.26 -1.26
C ALA A 231 -20.17 4.49 0.16
N ASP A 232 -20.99 3.54 0.66
CA ASP A 232 -21.78 3.52 1.91
C ASP A 232 -23.08 4.36 1.97
N SER A 233 -24.22 3.66 2.15
CA SER A 233 -25.37 4.07 2.99
C SER A 233 -26.38 2.92 3.21
N PHE A 234 -26.16 2.00 4.15
CA PHE A 234 -27.28 1.21 4.72
C PHE A 234 -26.98 0.79 6.16
N SER A 235 -27.71 1.37 7.12
CA SER A 235 -27.93 0.73 8.41
C SER A 235 -28.95 -0.38 8.21
N TYR A 236 -28.52 -1.64 8.15
CA TYR A 236 -29.44 -2.74 8.43
C TYR A 236 -29.70 -2.74 9.95
N PRO A 237 -30.95 -2.85 10.43
CA PRO A 237 -31.26 -2.66 11.86
C PRO A 237 -30.55 -3.61 12.84
N ASP A 238 -29.91 -4.67 12.35
CA ASP A 238 -29.36 -5.73 13.20
C ASP A 238 -27.83 -5.91 13.15
N PHE A 239 -27.09 -5.19 12.29
CA PHE A 239 -25.63 -5.30 12.25
C PHE A 239 -24.95 -3.98 11.84
N GLU A 240 -24.45 -3.22 12.83
CA GLU A 240 -23.51 -2.11 12.61
C GLU A 240 -22.09 -2.67 12.37
N PHE A 241 -21.74 -2.92 11.12
CA PHE A 241 -20.35 -2.89 10.67
C PHE A 241 -20.31 -2.03 9.41
N TYR A 242 -19.50 -0.97 9.39
CA TYR A 242 -19.23 -0.16 8.19
C TYR A 242 -19.00 -1.07 6.98
N THR A 243 -19.96 -1.14 6.06
CA THR A 243 -19.95 -2.10 4.95
C THR A 243 -19.13 -1.56 3.79
N ARG A 244 -17.81 -1.56 3.98
CA ARG A 244 -16.87 -1.13 2.93
C ARG A 244 -16.91 -2.13 1.78
N HIS A 245 -17.73 -1.90 0.75
CA HIS A 245 -17.85 -2.82 -0.37
C HIS A 245 -16.92 -2.44 -1.52
N GLY A 246 -16.27 -3.45 -2.12
CA GLY A 246 -15.57 -3.29 -3.39
C GLY A 246 -16.53 -3.42 -4.58
N LEU A 247 -16.07 -3.04 -5.78
CA LEU A 247 -16.74 -3.39 -7.03
C LEU A 247 -16.74 -4.92 -7.21
N ILE A 248 -15.59 -5.55 -6.92
CA ILE A 248 -15.51 -6.99 -6.62
C ILE A 248 -15.26 -7.15 -5.13
N ASP A 249 -16.17 -7.82 -4.43
CA ASP A 249 -16.09 -8.06 -2.99
C ASP A 249 -15.93 -9.55 -2.69
N ILE A 250 -14.81 -9.92 -2.07
CA ILE A 250 -14.40 -11.29 -1.79
C ILE A 250 -14.42 -11.53 -0.27
N GLN A 251 -15.47 -12.20 0.22
CA GLN A 251 -15.69 -12.38 1.65
C GLN A 251 -15.44 -13.80 2.18
N GLY A 252 -15.08 -14.77 1.33
CA GLY A 252 -14.78 -16.11 1.82
C GLY A 252 -14.36 -17.17 0.80
N GLN A 253 -14.24 -16.83 -0.48
CA GLN A 253 -13.98 -17.79 -1.55
C GLN A 253 -12.99 -17.20 -2.55
N ALA A 254 -11.98 -17.97 -2.88
CA ALA A 254 -10.92 -17.54 -3.77
C ALA A 254 -11.45 -17.37 -5.21
N VAL A 255 -11.08 -16.28 -5.87
CA VAL A 255 -11.47 -15.98 -7.26
C VAL A 255 -10.22 -15.92 -8.14
N SER A 256 -10.31 -16.44 -9.35
CA SER A 256 -9.30 -16.25 -10.39
C SER A 256 -9.59 -14.96 -11.15
N ILE A 257 -8.66 -14.02 -11.22
CA ILE A 257 -8.84 -12.77 -11.98
C ILE A 257 -7.63 -12.59 -12.91
N GLU A 258 -7.86 -12.65 -14.22
CA GLU A 258 -6.80 -12.59 -15.23
C GLU A 258 -7.18 -11.69 -16.40
N ASN A 259 -6.24 -10.89 -16.92
CA ASN A 259 -6.46 -10.05 -18.11
C ASN A 259 -7.72 -9.17 -18.00
N THR A 260 -8.02 -8.68 -16.79
CA THR A 260 -9.28 -8.00 -16.48
C THR A 260 -9.05 -6.53 -16.17
N LEU A 261 -9.89 -5.67 -16.72
CA LEU A 261 -9.98 -4.25 -16.39
C LEU A 261 -11.07 -4.04 -15.35
N ILE A 262 -10.73 -3.39 -14.24
CA ILE A 262 -11.66 -2.95 -13.20
C ILE A 262 -11.55 -1.44 -13.10
N GLU A 263 -12.63 -0.73 -13.39
CA GLU A 263 -12.59 0.72 -13.51
C GLU A 263 -13.76 1.42 -12.83
N GLY A 264 -13.45 2.53 -12.14
CA GLY A 264 -14.49 3.43 -11.65
C GLY A 264 -15.24 2.90 -10.44
N ALA A 265 -14.56 2.23 -9.50
CA ALA A 265 -15.23 1.70 -8.31
C ALA A 265 -15.57 2.80 -7.30
N ALA A 266 -16.78 2.77 -6.74
CA ALA A 266 -17.28 3.77 -5.78
C ALA A 266 -16.47 3.87 -4.48
N ASN A 267 -15.69 2.83 -4.16
CA ASN A 267 -14.85 2.78 -2.98
C ASN A 267 -13.53 2.05 -3.28
N PHE A 268 -13.58 0.72 -3.39
CA PHE A 268 -12.43 -0.11 -3.76
C PHE A 268 -12.69 -0.87 -5.05
N GLY A 269 -11.70 -0.96 -5.94
CA GLY A 269 -11.79 -1.88 -7.10
C GLY A 269 -12.02 -3.31 -6.63
N ILE A 270 -11.18 -3.79 -5.71
CA ILE A 270 -11.32 -5.10 -5.07
C ILE A 270 -11.25 -4.97 -3.54
N LEU A 271 -12.21 -5.57 -2.84
CA LEU A 271 -12.14 -5.79 -1.39
C LEU A 271 -11.92 -7.27 -1.09
N ALA A 272 -10.91 -7.61 -0.29
CA ALA A 272 -10.74 -8.93 0.29
C ALA A 272 -10.21 -8.85 1.73
N SER A 273 -11.07 -9.05 2.74
CA SER A 273 -10.70 -8.79 4.14
C SER A 273 -11.24 -9.75 5.21
N ASN A 274 -11.99 -10.79 4.85
CA ASN A 274 -12.63 -11.71 5.82
C ASN A 274 -11.90 -13.05 6.01
N VAL A 275 -12.24 -13.80 7.06
CA VAL A 275 -11.28 -14.57 7.89
C VAL A 275 -10.97 -16.00 7.43
N PHE A 276 -11.68 -16.59 6.46
CA PHE A 276 -11.69 -18.07 6.37
C PHE A 276 -10.83 -18.73 5.29
N ASN A 277 -10.45 -18.06 4.18
CA ASN A 277 -9.71 -18.68 3.06
C ASN A 277 -8.87 -17.64 2.26
N ASN A 278 -8.01 -18.09 1.34
CA ASN A 278 -7.33 -17.23 0.36
C ASN A 278 -8.33 -16.43 -0.49
N ALA A 279 -7.98 -15.20 -0.88
CA ALA A 279 -8.82 -14.37 -1.75
C ALA A 279 -8.67 -14.68 -3.24
N PHE A 280 -7.50 -15.17 -3.66
CA PHE A 280 -7.20 -15.43 -5.07
C PHE A 280 -6.69 -16.85 -5.27
N THR A 281 -7.16 -17.50 -6.32
CA THR A 281 -6.55 -18.72 -6.89
C THR A 281 -5.50 -18.35 -7.93
N SER A 282 -5.74 -17.28 -8.70
CA SER A 282 -4.75 -16.57 -9.52
C SER A 282 -5.14 -15.09 -9.65
N PHE A 283 -4.13 -14.22 -9.81
CA PHE A 283 -4.33 -12.79 -10.00
C PHE A 283 -3.21 -12.20 -10.88
N SER A 284 -3.41 -12.05 -12.19
CA SER A 284 -2.33 -11.60 -13.10
C SER A 284 -2.83 -10.81 -14.31
N ASN A 285 -1.99 -9.94 -14.85
CA ASN A 285 -2.30 -9.15 -16.06
C ASN A 285 -3.55 -8.26 -15.93
N ASN A 286 -3.86 -7.79 -14.72
CA ASN A 286 -5.05 -6.98 -14.46
C ASN A 286 -4.72 -5.49 -14.37
N THR A 287 -5.68 -4.64 -14.69
CA THR A 287 -5.59 -3.19 -14.49
C THR A 287 -6.74 -2.72 -13.62
N ILE A 288 -6.43 -2.06 -12.51
CA ILE A 288 -7.42 -1.49 -11.60
C ILE A 288 -7.24 0.02 -11.55
N ARG A 289 -8.21 0.77 -12.06
CA ARG A 289 -8.07 2.21 -12.19
C ARG A 289 -9.30 3.01 -11.77
N ASN A 290 -9.11 4.29 -11.50
CA ASN A 290 -10.18 5.25 -11.19
C ASN A 290 -11.09 4.81 -10.02
N SER A 291 -10.54 4.07 -9.04
CA SER A 291 -11.28 3.79 -7.80
C SER A 291 -11.30 5.05 -6.93
N VAL A 292 -12.40 5.32 -6.21
CA VAL A 292 -12.53 6.55 -5.42
C VAL A 292 -11.54 6.60 -4.25
N ASN A 293 -11.28 5.48 -3.56
CA ASN A 293 -10.38 5.46 -2.40
C ASN A 293 -9.08 4.66 -2.64
N TYR A 294 -9.19 3.36 -2.89
CA TYR A 294 -8.04 2.48 -3.08
C TYR A 294 -8.31 1.52 -4.23
N SER A 295 -7.30 1.16 -5.02
CA SER A 295 -7.49 0.17 -6.09
C SER A 295 -7.84 -1.19 -5.48
N MET A 296 -7.20 -1.53 -4.37
CA MET A 296 -7.50 -2.75 -3.63
C MET A 296 -7.42 -2.53 -2.13
N TYR A 297 -8.23 -3.28 -1.39
CA TYR A 297 -8.14 -3.44 0.05
C TYR A 297 -7.96 -4.91 0.37
N LEU A 298 -6.79 -5.29 0.87
CA LEU A 298 -6.38 -6.67 1.07
C LEU A 298 -5.92 -6.92 2.51
N ASP A 299 -6.23 -8.09 3.06
CA ASP A 299 -5.47 -8.63 4.19
C ASP A 299 -4.08 -9.09 3.69
N ILE A 300 -3.02 -8.82 4.46
CA ILE A 300 -1.63 -9.15 4.12
C ILE A 300 -1.44 -10.61 3.71
N LYS A 301 -2.24 -11.52 4.28
CA LYS A 301 -2.16 -12.95 3.97
C LYS A 301 -2.49 -13.30 2.52
N TYR A 302 -3.10 -12.39 1.77
CA TYR A 302 -3.46 -12.62 0.36
C TYR A 302 -2.40 -12.21 -0.64
N LEU A 303 -1.37 -11.49 -0.20
CA LEU A 303 -0.30 -10.99 -1.08
C LEU A 303 0.48 -12.11 -1.76
N PHE A 304 0.57 -13.30 -1.15
CA PHE A 304 1.28 -14.44 -1.74
C PHE A 304 0.67 -14.91 -3.08
N ASN A 305 -0.64 -14.69 -3.31
CA ASN A 305 -1.32 -15.14 -4.53
C ASN A 305 -1.44 -14.04 -5.60
N ILE A 306 -0.83 -12.88 -5.37
CA ILE A 306 -0.73 -11.82 -6.39
C ILE A 306 0.37 -12.23 -7.38
N GLY A 307 -0.04 -12.49 -8.62
CA GLY A 307 0.85 -12.79 -9.74
C GLY A 307 1.41 -11.53 -10.40
N ASP A 308 1.98 -11.72 -11.59
CA ASP A 308 2.73 -10.67 -12.31
C ASP A 308 1.84 -9.78 -13.20
N ASN A 309 2.42 -8.67 -13.67
CA ASN A 309 1.85 -7.74 -14.66
C ASN A 309 0.53 -7.10 -14.25
N ASN A 310 0.30 -6.89 -12.96
CA ASN A 310 -0.86 -6.15 -12.50
C ASN A 310 -0.52 -4.66 -12.35
N SER A 311 -1.45 -3.78 -12.67
CA SER A 311 -1.31 -2.34 -12.49
C SER A 311 -2.48 -1.73 -11.73
N ALA A 312 -2.16 -0.73 -10.91
CA ALA A 312 -3.11 0.06 -10.14
C ALA A 312 -2.72 1.55 -10.24
N ASP A 313 -3.70 2.45 -10.16
CA ASP A 313 -3.46 3.90 -10.14
C ASP A 313 -3.73 4.56 -8.77
N GLN A 314 -4.38 3.83 -7.86
CA GLN A 314 -4.56 4.20 -6.46
C GLN A 314 -3.81 3.22 -5.57
N ALA A 315 -3.50 3.66 -4.34
CA ALA A 315 -2.79 2.85 -3.38
C ALA A 315 -3.52 1.52 -3.09
N ILE A 316 -2.74 0.51 -2.69
CA ILE A 316 -3.24 -0.79 -2.25
C ILE A 316 -3.25 -0.79 -0.73
N TYR A 317 -4.44 -0.78 -0.13
CA TYR A 317 -4.59 -0.82 1.31
C TYR A 317 -4.29 -2.22 1.84
N ILE A 318 -3.31 -2.33 2.73
CA ILE A 318 -2.95 -3.57 3.40
C ILE A 318 -3.38 -3.54 4.86
N ARG A 319 -4.26 -4.47 5.21
CA ARG A 319 -4.69 -4.76 6.58
C ARG A 319 -3.93 -5.97 7.13
N GLY A 320 -3.56 -5.93 8.41
CA GLY A 320 -3.01 -7.08 9.12
C GLY A 320 -1.92 -6.65 10.09
N GLN A 321 -1.66 -7.48 11.10
CA GLN A 321 -0.54 -7.26 12.04
C GLN A 321 0.44 -8.43 12.03
N TYR A 322 -0.06 -9.65 11.80
CA TYR A 322 0.74 -10.87 11.77
C TYR A 322 0.97 -11.31 10.33
N MET A 323 2.23 -11.41 9.93
CA MET A 323 2.55 -11.92 8.59
C MET A 323 2.32 -13.44 8.53
N PRO A 324 1.79 -13.97 7.40
CA PRO A 324 1.83 -15.40 7.11
C PRO A 324 3.27 -15.87 6.82
N SER A 325 3.44 -17.17 6.56
CA SER A 325 4.73 -17.75 6.17
C SER A 325 5.28 -17.21 4.85
N LYS A 326 4.45 -16.69 3.95
CA LYS A 326 4.90 -16.09 2.69
C LYS A 326 4.16 -14.79 2.41
N VAL A 327 4.91 -13.73 2.16
CA VAL A 327 4.40 -12.41 1.77
C VAL A 327 5.20 -11.92 0.58
N ASN A 328 4.50 -11.52 -0.50
CA ASN A 328 5.16 -10.97 -1.69
C ASN A 328 4.51 -9.64 -2.08
N PHE A 329 5.27 -8.55 -1.95
CA PHE A 329 4.88 -7.24 -2.47
C PHE A 329 5.36 -7.14 -3.91
N LYS A 330 4.43 -7.38 -4.83
CA LYS A 330 4.62 -7.24 -6.28
C LYS A 330 4.67 -5.78 -6.69
N ASN A 331 5.40 -5.44 -7.75
CA ASN A 331 5.29 -4.08 -8.28
C ASN A 331 3.93 -3.91 -8.99
N MET A 332 3.07 -3.07 -8.42
CA MET A 332 1.70 -2.81 -8.89
C MET A 332 1.56 -1.45 -9.58
N GLU A 333 2.66 -0.74 -9.82
CA GLU A 333 2.69 0.65 -10.33
C GLU A 333 2.01 1.69 -9.42
N ALA A 334 1.58 1.28 -8.23
CA ALA A 334 1.01 2.09 -7.16
C ALA A 334 1.60 1.70 -5.79
N PRO A 335 1.58 2.61 -4.80
CA PRO A 335 2.11 2.30 -3.48
C PRO A 335 1.23 1.32 -2.70
N TYR A 336 1.85 0.52 -1.85
CA TYR A 336 1.15 -0.21 -0.78
C TYR A 336 1.02 0.68 0.44
N TYR A 337 -0.20 0.85 0.95
CA TYR A 337 -0.47 1.55 2.20
C TYR A 337 -0.59 0.55 3.37
N ILE A 338 0.37 0.59 4.28
CA ILE A 338 0.42 -0.24 5.48
C ILE A 338 -0.28 0.49 6.62
N SER A 339 -1.49 0.05 6.96
CA SER A 339 -2.30 0.73 7.97
C SER A 339 -1.99 0.31 9.41
N PHE A 340 -1.33 -0.84 9.59
CA PHE A 340 -0.93 -1.39 10.89
C PHE A 340 0.46 -1.98 10.76
N GLY A 341 1.27 -1.89 11.84
CA GLY A 341 2.61 -2.47 11.85
C GLY A 341 2.58 -3.97 11.57
N LEU A 342 3.49 -4.43 10.72
CA LEU A 342 3.59 -5.81 10.29
C LEU A 342 4.70 -6.52 11.07
N GLY A 343 4.38 -7.63 11.72
CA GLY A 343 5.31 -8.37 12.56
C GLY A 343 5.33 -9.86 12.24
N SER A 344 6.51 -10.48 12.29
CA SER A 344 6.67 -11.92 12.38
C SER A 344 7.81 -12.34 13.31
N THR A 345 7.58 -13.43 14.04
CA THR A 345 8.58 -14.15 14.83
C THR A 345 8.74 -15.61 14.37
N ASP A 346 8.09 -15.99 13.28
CA ASP A 346 8.12 -17.35 12.72
C ASP A 346 9.32 -17.53 11.79
N ALA A 347 10.15 -18.54 12.05
CA ALA A 347 11.31 -18.88 11.24
C ALA A 347 10.98 -19.36 9.82
N GLY A 348 9.72 -19.75 9.55
CA GLY A 348 9.24 -20.08 8.21
C GLY A 348 8.79 -18.87 7.39
N THR A 349 8.85 -17.65 7.93
CA THR A 349 8.43 -16.43 7.21
C THR A 349 9.39 -16.08 6.09
N GLU A 350 8.86 -15.84 4.90
CA GLU A 350 9.55 -15.32 3.73
C GLU A 350 8.82 -14.06 3.25
N LEU A 351 9.43 -12.90 3.46
CA LEU A 351 8.92 -11.62 2.93
C LEU A 351 9.79 -11.16 1.78
N VAL A 352 9.17 -10.96 0.62
CA VAL A 352 9.83 -10.47 -0.60
C VAL A 352 9.15 -9.18 -1.07
N ILE A 353 9.94 -8.20 -1.48
CA ILE A 353 9.50 -6.94 -2.11
C ILE A 353 10.22 -6.80 -3.45
N GLU A 354 9.46 -6.63 -4.53
CA GLU A 354 10.00 -6.50 -5.88
C GLU A 354 10.51 -5.10 -6.19
N ALA A 355 11.48 -5.01 -7.10
CA ALA A 355 12.06 -3.75 -7.55
C ALA A 355 10.99 -2.75 -8.06
N GLY A 356 11.15 -1.48 -7.71
CA GLY A 356 10.23 -0.40 -8.07
C GLY A 356 8.99 -0.29 -7.17
N THR A 357 8.82 -1.19 -6.20
CA THR A 357 7.69 -1.13 -5.26
C THR A 357 7.87 0.00 -4.24
N GLU A 358 6.80 0.77 -4.00
CA GLU A 358 6.73 1.76 -2.92
C GLU A 358 5.84 1.24 -1.78
N ILE A 359 6.38 1.27 -0.55
CA ILE A 359 5.67 0.94 0.69
C ILE A 359 5.51 2.23 1.50
N GLN A 360 4.26 2.60 1.75
CA GLN A 360 3.86 3.76 2.53
C GLN A 360 3.33 3.33 3.90
N PHE A 361 3.86 3.93 4.96
CA PHE A 361 3.50 3.60 6.34
C PHE A 361 2.56 4.62 6.94
N ALA A 362 1.46 4.15 7.55
CA ALA A 362 0.66 4.96 8.46
C ALA A 362 1.47 5.34 9.71
N GLU A 363 1.00 6.35 10.43
CA GLU A 363 1.73 6.90 11.58
C GLU A 363 2.08 5.83 12.62
N GLY A 364 3.34 5.79 13.05
CA GLY A 364 3.83 4.85 14.06
C GLY A 364 3.90 3.37 13.63
N THR A 365 3.61 3.04 12.37
CA THR A 365 3.70 1.67 11.85
C THR A 365 5.10 1.33 11.32
N GLY A 366 5.37 0.06 11.05
CA GLY A 366 6.67 -0.39 10.53
C GLY A 366 6.65 -1.87 10.19
N ILE A 367 7.82 -2.43 9.86
CA ILE A 367 7.98 -3.86 9.57
C ILE A 367 8.97 -4.47 10.55
N GLY A 368 8.58 -5.54 11.23
CA GLY A 368 9.42 -6.33 12.10
C GLY A 368 9.49 -7.78 11.65
N VAL A 369 10.68 -8.27 11.30
CA VAL A 369 10.92 -9.68 10.99
C VAL A 369 12.03 -10.16 11.90
N SER A 370 11.65 -10.85 12.98
CA SER A 370 12.59 -11.32 14.00
C SER A 370 13.17 -12.71 13.69
N LYS A 371 12.50 -13.51 12.85
CA LYS A 371 12.96 -14.80 12.33
C LYS A 371 12.41 -15.00 10.92
N GLY A 372 13.06 -15.83 10.11
CA GLY A 372 12.72 -16.05 8.71
C GLY A 372 13.66 -15.32 7.76
N SER A 373 13.13 -14.78 6.66
CA SER A 373 13.88 -13.97 5.70
C SER A 373 13.10 -12.72 5.25
N PHE A 374 13.86 -11.64 5.03
CA PHE A 374 13.39 -10.37 4.47
C PHE A 374 14.23 -10.03 3.24
N THR A 375 13.61 -9.92 2.07
CA THR A 375 14.30 -9.62 0.81
C THR A 375 13.66 -8.42 0.12
N ALA A 376 14.40 -7.33 -0.04
CA ALA A 376 14.04 -6.15 -0.80
C ALA A 376 15.20 -5.78 -1.74
N ILE A 377 15.10 -6.22 -3.00
CA ILE A 377 16.15 -6.00 -4.00
C ILE A 377 15.60 -5.08 -5.10
N GLY A 378 15.94 -3.80 -4.99
CA GLY A 378 15.70 -2.80 -6.02
C GLY A 378 16.79 -2.79 -7.09
N THR A 379 16.71 -1.79 -7.97
CA THR A 379 17.77 -1.47 -8.93
C THR A 379 18.00 0.04 -8.92
N ALA A 380 19.13 0.50 -9.46
CA ALA A 380 19.40 1.94 -9.56
C ALA A 380 18.31 2.73 -10.35
N SER A 381 17.65 2.09 -11.32
CA SER A 381 16.56 2.71 -12.09
C SER A 381 15.18 2.54 -11.44
N ASN A 382 14.98 1.44 -10.70
CA ASN A 382 13.73 1.10 -10.03
C ASN A 382 14.04 0.73 -8.57
N PRO A 383 14.36 1.72 -7.72
CA PRO A 383 14.63 1.46 -6.32
C PRO A 383 13.34 1.02 -5.61
N ILE A 384 13.48 0.25 -4.54
CA ILE A 384 12.37 0.02 -3.61
C ILE A 384 12.30 1.21 -2.66
N ARG A 385 11.11 1.73 -2.38
CA ARG A 385 10.95 2.89 -1.49
C ARG A 385 10.14 2.55 -0.26
N PHE A 386 10.64 2.91 0.91
CA PHE A 386 9.96 2.86 2.20
C PHE A 386 9.77 4.29 2.70
N THR A 387 8.53 4.75 2.83
CA THR A 387 8.24 6.17 3.11
C THR A 387 6.99 6.36 3.95
N SER A 388 6.78 7.59 4.42
CA SER A 388 5.56 7.99 5.13
C SER A 388 4.36 8.07 4.18
N ALA A 389 3.18 7.64 4.66
CA ALA A 389 1.90 7.84 3.99
C ALA A 389 1.26 9.21 4.27
N GLN A 390 1.88 10.04 5.12
CA GLN A 390 1.34 11.37 5.45
C GLN A 390 1.45 12.32 4.25
N GLU A 391 0.45 13.17 4.05
CA GLU A 391 0.49 14.22 3.03
C GLU A 391 1.66 15.19 3.25
N SER A 392 1.96 15.51 4.51
CA SER A 392 3.09 16.34 4.92
C SER A 392 4.12 15.49 5.66
N LYS A 393 5.04 14.89 4.91
CA LYS A 393 6.04 13.96 5.45
C LYS A 393 7.02 14.64 6.40
N SER A 394 7.21 14.05 7.58
CA SER A 394 8.15 14.51 8.59
C SER A 394 9.01 13.35 9.13
N PRO A 395 10.25 13.60 9.57
CA PRO A 395 11.02 12.60 10.29
C PRO A 395 10.24 12.00 11.46
N GLY A 396 10.19 10.67 11.55
CA GLY A 396 9.53 9.95 12.65
C GLY A 396 8.04 9.69 12.44
N ASP A 397 7.49 10.00 11.26
CA ASP A 397 6.10 9.69 10.90
C ASP A 397 5.81 8.20 11.08
N TRP A 398 6.75 7.33 10.74
CA TRP A 398 6.63 5.90 10.94
C TRP A 398 7.76 5.35 11.80
N SER A 399 7.56 4.13 12.31
CA SER A 399 8.41 3.49 13.31
C SER A 399 9.78 3.10 12.75
N ARG A 400 9.94 1.87 12.26
CA ARG A 400 11.21 1.33 11.78
C ARG A 400 11.06 0.07 10.94
N LEU A 401 12.13 -0.27 10.24
CA LEU A 401 12.41 -1.64 9.80
C LEU A 401 13.25 -2.33 10.88
N ASN A 402 12.69 -3.35 11.53
CA ASN A 402 13.35 -4.12 12.59
C ASN A 402 13.64 -5.54 12.09
N LEU A 403 14.87 -5.79 11.68
CA LEU A 403 15.28 -6.99 10.95
C LEU A 403 16.27 -7.80 11.79
N GLY A 404 15.71 -8.68 12.62
CA GLY A 404 16.45 -9.65 13.44
C GLY A 404 16.63 -11.00 12.76
N ALA A 405 16.32 -11.09 11.46
CA ALA A 405 16.32 -12.30 10.64
C ALA A 405 17.39 -12.24 9.52
N GLU A 406 17.44 -13.23 8.64
CA GLU A 406 18.18 -13.09 7.38
C GLU A 406 17.58 -11.92 6.58
N ALA A 407 18.41 -10.97 6.15
CA ALA A 407 17.94 -9.75 5.52
C ALA A 407 18.80 -9.34 4.32
N THR A 408 18.17 -9.15 3.17
CA THR A 408 18.79 -8.56 1.98
C THR A 408 18.06 -7.28 1.60
N LEU A 409 18.76 -6.15 1.63
CA LEU A 409 18.31 -4.84 1.16
C LEU A 409 19.34 -4.26 0.21
N GLU A 410 18.95 -4.09 -1.04
CA GLU A 410 19.79 -3.53 -2.09
C GLU A 410 19.03 -2.47 -2.89
N HIS A 411 19.66 -1.32 -3.14
CA HIS A 411 19.03 -0.22 -3.91
C HIS A 411 17.67 0.23 -3.35
N CYS A 412 17.56 0.32 -2.02
CA CYS A 412 16.39 0.84 -1.33
C CYS A 412 16.56 2.33 -0.97
N ILE A 413 15.46 3.08 -1.01
CA ILE A 413 15.33 4.43 -0.44
C ILE A 413 14.44 4.31 0.80
N ILE A 414 14.96 4.66 1.97
CA ILE A 414 14.29 4.52 3.26
C ILE A 414 14.24 5.90 3.91
N GLU A 415 13.04 6.44 4.13
CA GLU A 415 12.91 7.86 4.51
C GLU A 415 11.75 8.17 5.44
N TYR A 416 11.88 9.27 6.20
CA TYR A 416 10.86 9.82 7.12
C TYR A 416 10.45 8.91 8.30
N GLY A 417 11.23 7.87 8.59
CA GLY A 417 11.01 6.97 9.73
C GLY A 417 11.78 7.36 10.99
N GLY A 418 11.91 6.41 11.93
CA GLY A 418 12.66 6.57 13.17
C GLY A 418 11.84 7.23 14.29
N SER A 419 10.67 6.67 14.59
CA SER A 419 9.68 7.27 15.51
C SER A 419 10.22 7.57 16.92
N ARG A 420 9.70 8.66 17.52
CA ARG A 420 9.74 8.96 18.96
C ARG A 420 8.52 8.33 19.63
N SER A 421 8.66 7.17 20.25
CA SER A 421 7.60 6.66 21.13
C SER A 421 7.85 7.14 22.56
N SER A 422 6.90 7.90 23.12
CA SER A 422 6.91 8.30 24.54
C SER A 422 6.76 7.12 25.51
N SER A 423 6.33 5.95 25.01
CA SER A 423 6.14 4.72 25.79
C SER A 423 7.13 3.60 25.46
N ASN A 424 7.67 3.55 24.23
CA ASN A 424 8.48 2.43 23.74
C ASN A 424 9.93 2.79 23.37
N GLY A 425 10.36 4.04 23.61
CA GLY A 425 11.73 4.50 23.34
C GLY A 425 11.90 5.16 21.96
N GLU A 426 13.10 5.66 21.71
CA GLU A 426 13.48 6.25 20.43
C GLU A 426 14.05 5.16 19.52
N PHE A 427 13.47 5.01 18.32
CA PHE A 427 13.83 3.92 17.42
C PHE A 427 14.69 4.40 16.24
N PRO A 428 15.71 3.64 15.82
CA PRO A 428 16.39 3.89 14.55
C PRO A 428 15.44 3.66 13.38
N MET A 429 15.70 4.23 12.20
CA MET A 429 14.88 3.95 11.02
C MET A 429 15.05 2.51 10.53
N VAL A 430 16.28 1.98 10.61
CA VAL A 430 16.62 0.59 10.29
C VAL A 430 17.42 -0.01 11.44
N GLU A 431 17.02 -1.18 11.90
CA GLU A 431 17.73 -1.99 12.89
C GLU A 431 18.04 -3.37 12.29
N LEU A 432 19.32 -3.75 12.30
CA LEU A 432 19.83 -5.02 11.77
C LEU A 432 20.53 -5.81 12.89
N THR A 433 20.35 -7.13 12.91
CA THR A 433 21.13 -8.03 13.78
C THR A 433 22.20 -8.77 12.97
N SER A 434 23.48 -8.51 13.26
CA SER A 434 24.61 -9.02 12.46
C SER A 434 24.93 -10.50 12.68
N ASP A 435 24.34 -11.15 13.68
CA ASP A 435 24.50 -12.60 13.90
C ASP A 435 23.82 -13.42 12.79
N ASN A 436 22.87 -12.83 12.04
CA ASN A 436 22.24 -13.47 10.89
C ASN A 436 22.90 -13.04 9.57
N PRO A 437 22.74 -13.82 8.48
CA PRO A 437 23.15 -13.39 7.15
C PRO A 437 22.45 -12.09 6.75
N VAL A 438 23.23 -11.03 6.55
CA VAL A 438 22.71 -9.72 6.15
C VAL A 438 23.46 -9.19 4.94
N ILE A 439 22.73 -8.73 3.92
CA ILE A 439 23.25 -7.94 2.80
C ILE A 439 22.53 -6.60 2.84
N PHE A 440 23.25 -5.52 3.13
CA PHE A 440 22.71 -4.17 3.19
C PHE A 440 23.63 -3.24 2.41
N ARG A 441 23.36 -3.02 1.12
CA ARG A 441 24.24 -2.23 0.26
C ARG A 441 23.53 -1.35 -0.75
N ASN A 442 24.20 -0.28 -1.17
CA ASN A 442 23.67 0.66 -2.17
C ASN A 442 22.31 1.27 -1.78
N ASN A 443 22.04 1.40 -0.47
CA ASN A 443 20.79 1.99 0.02
C ASN A 443 20.98 3.46 0.39
N THR A 444 19.91 4.24 0.30
CA THR A 444 19.84 5.61 0.83
C THR A 444 18.91 5.64 2.04
N ILE A 445 19.41 6.07 3.19
CA ILE A 445 18.61 6.37 4.39
C ILE A 445 18.60 7.88 4.59
N GLN A 446 17.42 8.49 4.67
CA GLN A 446 17.31 9.95 4.84
C GLN A 446 16.13 10.40 5.71
N PHE A 447 16.21 11.61 6.27
CA PHE A 447 15.12 12.18 7.07
C PHE A 447 14.70 11.31 8.28
N SER A 448 15.67 10.67 8.95
CA SER A 448 15.40 9.93 10.19
C SER A 448 15.20 10.87 11.37
N ASN A 449 14.22 10.61 12.22
CA ASN A 449 14.07 11.37 13.45
C ASN A 449 15.04 10.92 14.58
N ASN A 450 15.61 9.73 14.48
CA ASN A 450 16.69 9.26 15.36
C ASN A 450 17.84 8.72 14.51
N ALA A 451 18.50 7.64 14.94
CA ALA A 451 19.56 7.02 14.17
C ALA A 451 19.06 6.58 12.79
N GLY A 452 19.87 6.75 11.75
CA GLY A 452 19.57 6.24 10.42
C GLY A 452 19.60 4.72 10.40
N LEU A 453 20.77 4.16 10.70
CA LEU A 453 21.02 2.71 10.76
C LEU A 453 21.56 2.34 12.15
N LYS A 454 20.97 1.31 12.78
CA LYS A 454 21.50 0.64 13.94
C LYS A 454 21.87 -0.80 13.59
N ILE A 455 23.06 -1.24 13.98
CA ILE A 455 23.51 -2.62 13.85
C ILE A 455 23.84 -3.15 15.24
N ILE A 456 23.21 -4.26 15.61
CA ILE A 456 23.39 -4.91 16.91
C ILE A 456 23.90 -6.34 16.73
N THR A 457 24.43 -6.91 17.80
CA THR A 457 24.83 -8.31 17.88
C THR A 457 24.57 -8.91 19.26
N ASP A 458 24.07 -10.14 19.28
CA ASP A 458 23.86 -10.91 20.51
C ASP A 458 25.14 -11.66 20.93
N GLN A 459 25.89 -12.20 19.96
CA GLN A 459 27.05 -13.06 20.20
C GLN A 459 28.40 -12.42 19.84
N GLY A 460 28.40 -11.23 19.23
CA GLY A 460 29.60 -10.63 18.65
C GLY A 460 29.91 -11.13 17.23
N GLU A 461 28.99 -11.86 16.59
CA GLU A 461 29.20 -12.41 15.26
C GLU A 461 28.92 -11.37 14.16
N TRP A 462 29.75 -11.41 13.12
CA TRP A 462 29.62 -10.56 11.93
C TRP A 462 29.34 -11.41 10.69
N ASN A 463 28.06 -11.66 10.44
CA ASN A 463 27.55 -12.35 9.25
C ASN A 463 26.90 -11.36 8.27
N ALA A 464 27.37 -10.11 8.26
CA ALA A 464 26.78 -9.00 7.52
C ALA A 464 27.71 -8.44 6.43
N THR A 465 27.11 -7.90 5.37
CA THR A 465 27.76 -7.07 4.35
C THR A 465 27.05 -5.72 4.33
N VAL A 466 27.66 -4.70 4.92
CA VAL A 466 27.08 -3.36 5.03
C VAL A 466 27.97 -2.35 4.32
N LEU A 467 27.76 -2.08 3.03
CA LEU A 467 28.68 -1.26 2.23
C LEU A 467 27.96 -0.37 1.21
N ASP A 468 28.65 0.69 0.77
CA ASP A 468 28.15 1.65 -0.23
C ASP A 468 26.75 2.23 0.08
N ASN A 469 26.40 2.41 1.36
CA ASN A 469 25.14 3.06 1.74
C ASN A 469 25.35 4.57 1.97
N GLU A 470 24.34 5.36 1.59
CA GLU A 470 24.28 6.80 1.86
C GLU A 470 23.31 7.05 3.02
N ILE A 471 23.81 7.56 4.15
CA ILE A 471 22.96 7.94 5.29
C ILE A 471 23.08 9.45 5.48
N LYS A 472 21.96 10.16 5.33
CA LYS A 472 21.96 11.62 5.34
C LYS A 472 20.77 12.24 6.04
N GLU A 473 20.93 13.49 6.45
CA GLU A 473 19.82 14.33 6.95
C GLU A 473 19.03 13.63 8.07
N THR A 474 19.75 13.03 9.02
CA THR A 474 19.19 12.41 10.21
C THR A 474 19.24 13.40 11.36
N LEU A 475 18.17 13.46 12.17
CA LEU A 475 18.17 14.27 13.39
C LEU A 475 19.06 13.66 14.48
N GLY A 476 19.27 12.34 14.46
CA GLY A 476 20.20 11.62 15.33
C GLY A 476 21.50 11.22 14.63
N TYR A 477 22.11 10.14 15.12
CA TYR A 477 23.32 9.54 14.53
C TYR A 477 23.07 8.97 13.13
N GLY A 478 24.05 9.04 12.26
CA GLY A 478 23.94 8.36 10.96
C GLY A 478 23.97 6.85 11.16
N LEU A 479 24.98 6.39 11.92
CA LEU A 479 25.24 4.99 12.17
C LEU A 479 25.41 4.75 13.67
N MET A 480 24.70 3.79 14.21
CA MET A 480 24.81 3.33 15.59
C MET A 480 25.18 1.85 15.61
N MET A 481 26.15 1.46 16.43
CA MET A 481 26.71 0.10 16.42
C MET A 481 26.95 -0.42 17.83
N ASP A 482 26.87 -1.74 17.98
CA ASP A 482 27.44 -2.41 19.15
C ASP A 482 28.98 -2.36 19.11
N PRO A 483 29.64 -2.23 20.28
CA PRO A 483 31.10 -2.10 20.36
C PRO A 483 31.85 -3.31 19.80
N ALA A 484 31.23 -4.49 19.79
CA ALA A 484 31.83 -5.73 19.30
C ALA A 484 31.97 -5.80 17.78
N ILE A 485 31.25 -4.95 17.03
CA ILE A 485 31.20 -5.03 15.56
C ILE A 485 31.80 -3.84 14.81
N VAL A 486 32.21 -2.79 15.53
CA VAL A 486 32.73 -1.54 14.94
C VAL A 486 33.84 -1.81 13.92
N GLY A 487 34.73 -2.77 14.19
CA GLY A 487 35.84 -3.13 13.32
C GLY A 487 35.47 -3.78 11.98
N TYR A 488 34.23 -4.25 11.84
CA TYR A 488 33.79 -4.93 10.63
C TYR A 488 33.03 -4.03 9.67
N VAL A 489 32.50 -2.89 10.14
CA VAL A 489 31.70 -1.99 9.31
C VAL A 489 32.61 -1.19 8.36
N PRO A 490 32.51 -1.39 7.04
CA PRO A 490 33.35 -0.71 6.06
C PRO A 490 33.14 0.82 6.01
N ASN A 491 34.21 1.55 5.70
CA ASN A 491 34.19 3.01 5.51
C ASN A 491 33.55 3.48 4.18
N SER A 492 33.11 2.56 3.33
CA SER A 492 32.36 2.89 2.11
C SER A 492 30.97 3.49 2.39
N ASN A 493 30.44 3.34 3.60
CA ASN A 493 29.19 3.96 4.00
C ASN A 493 29.41 5.46 4.27
N THR A 494 28.68 6.32 3.58
CA THR A 494 28.84 7.77 3.69
C THR A 494 27.81 8.37 4.63
N LEU A 495 28.26 9.22 5.56
CA LEU A 495 27.40 9.97 6.49
C LEU A 495 27.45 11.46 6.15
N SER A 496 26.30 12.13 6.01
CA SER A 496 26.26 13.58 5.78
C SER A 496 25.08 14.26 6.47
N ASN A 497 25.28 15.41 7.12
CA ASN A 497 24.25 16.07 7.93
C ASN A 497 23.62 15.11 8.97
N THR A 498 24.47 14.44 9.75
CA THR A 498 24.10 13.52 10.84
C THR A 498 24.97 13.82 12.08
N MET A 499 24.65 13.24 13.24
CA MET A 499 25.53 13.29 14.42
C MET A 499 26.76 12.36 14.33
N GLY A 500 27.02 11.73 13.17
CA GLY A 500 28.18 10.85 12.98
C GLY A 500 27.92 9.41 13.42
N LYS A 501 28.97 8.75 13.95
CA LYS A 501 28.96 7.34 14.38
C LYS A 501 28.80 7.25 15.89
N ALA A 502 27.82 6.47 16.35
CA ALA A 502 27.61 6.17 17.75
C ALA A 502 27.95 4.71 18.09
N ILE A 503 28.49 4.50 19.29
CA ILE A 503 28.70 3.19 19.89
C ILE A 503 27.77 3.09 21.10
N ASP A 504 26.85 2.13 21.03
CA ASP A 504 25.86 1.90 22.08
C ASP A 504 26.46 1.06 23.24
N TYR A 505 25.66 0.88 24.28
CA TYR A 505 26.00 -0.04 25.35
C TYR A 505 26.18 -1.46 24.82
N GLY A 506 27.31 -2.09 25.14
CA GLY A 506 27.54 -3.47 24.75
C GLY A 506 28.79 -4.07 25.39
N SER A 507 29.02 -5.35 25.09
CA SER A 507 30.17 -6.09 25.60
C SER A 507 31.01 -6.64 24.46
N ILE A 508 32.32 -6.48 24.56
CA ILE A 508 33.32 -7.09 23.68
C ILE A 508 33.76 -8.39 24.34
N LYS A 509 33.55 -9.50 23.62
CA LYS A 509 33.83 -10.88 24.06
C LYS A 509 34.89 -11.60 23.21
N GLN A 510 35.46 -10.88 22.26
CA GLN A 510 36.50 -11.34 21.34
C GLN A 510 37.41 -10.17 20.96
N ASN A 511 38.55 -10.46 20.33
CA ASN A 511 39.45 -9.40 19.89
C ASN A 511 38.79 -8.54 18.79
N VAL A 512 38.70 -7.24 19.04
CA VAL A 512 38.12 -6.26 18.13
C VAL A 512 39.08 -5.09 17.97
N THR A 513 39.21 -4.60 16.74
CA THR A 513 39.95 -3.37 16.43
C THR A 513 38.96 -2.32 15.94
N TRP A 514 38.92 -1.16 16.59
CA TRP A 514 38.17 -0.01 16.12
C TRP A 514 39.06 0.80 15.16
N PRO A 515 38.66 0.96 13.89
CA PRO A 515 39.43 1.70 12.91
C PRO A 515 39.56 3.17 13.28
N ALA A 516 40.62 3.83 12.83
CA ALA A 516 40.87 5.23 13.11
C ALA A 516 39.73 6.13 12.60
N ASP A 517 38.92 6.67 13.52
CA ASP A 517 37.78 7.53 13.21
C ASP A 517 37.30 8.32 14.44
N SER A 518 36.25 9.13 14.25
CA SER A 518 35.50 9.77 15.32
C SER A 518 34.26 8.94 15.69
N TYR A 519 34.13 8.60 16.98
CA TYR A 519 33.00 7.85 17.53
C TYR A 519 32.43 8.54 18.76
N THR A 520 31.11 8.54 18.91
CA THR A 520 30.44 8.95 20.14
C THR A 520 29.96 7.74 20.94
N LEU A 521 30.45 7.57 22.16
CA LEU A 521 29.92 6.55 23.08
C LEU A 521 28.65 7.09 23.72
N THR A 522 27.53 6.49 23.36
CA THR A 522 26.22 6.75 23.97
C THR A 522 25.92 5.79 25.11
N GLY A 523 26.66 4.67 25.17
CA GLY A 523 26.57 3.69 26.25
C GLY A 523 27.94 3.21 26.71
N SER A 524 27.98 2.61 27.91
CA SER A 524 29.22 2.05 28.46
C SER A 524 29.65 0.80 27.70
N VAL A 525 30.96 0.64 27.51
CA VAL A 525 31.55 -0.49 26.81
C VAL A 525 32.20 -1.42 27.81
N ARG A 526 31.76 -2.68 27.84
CA ARG A 526 32.39 -3.71 28.67
C ARG A 526 33.37 -4.55 27.85
N ILE A 527 34.56 -4.78 28.36
CA ILE A 527 35.57 -5.64 27.73
C ILE A 527 35.84 -6.76 28.72
N VAL A 528 35.12 -7.87 28.54
CA VAL A 528 35.10 -8.94 29.53
C VAL A 528 34.71 -10.29 28.91
N HIS A 529 35.56 -11.30 29.12
CA HIS A 529 35.27 -12.66 28.66
C HIS A 529 36.03 -13.72 29.49
N THR A 530 35.63 -14.99 29.35
CA THR A 530 36.30 -16.14 30.01
C THR A 530 37.58 -16.60 29.29
N ALA A 531 37.85 -16.03 28.11
CA ALA A 531 39.05 -16.22 27.31
C ALA A 531 39.65 -14.85 26.95
N GLU A 532 40.92 -14.83 26.55
CA GLU A 532 41.62 -13.60 26.17
C GLU A 532 40.79 -12.76 25.16
N THR A 533 40.60 -11.48 25.49
CA THR A 533 39.75 -10.56 24.74
C THR A 533 40.32 -9.16 24.84
N SER A 534 40.49 -8.50 23.70
CA SER A 534 41.01 -7.15 23.63
C SER A 534 40.15 -6.22 22.77
N LEU A 535 40.11 -4.96 23.19
CA LEU A 535 39.75 -3.83 22.33
C LEU A 535 41.03 -3.09 21.95
N THR A 536 41.33 -3.01 20.66
CA THR A 536 42.36 -2.10 20.13
C THR A 536 41.66 -0.90 19.50
N ILE A 537 42.00 0.32 19.90
CA ILE A 537 41.53 1.55 19.25
C ILE A 537 42.69 2.10 18.42
N GLU A 538 42.51 2.21 17.12
CA GLU A 538 43.58 2.66 16.23
C GLU A 538 43.99 4.11 16.49
N SER A 539 45.27 4.38 16.27
CA SER A 539 45.87 5.69 16.50
C SER A 539 45.24 6.79 15.64
N GLY A 540 45.07 7.97 16.23
CA GLY A 540 44.40 9.10 15.59
C GLY A 540 42.87 9.10 15.77
N SER A 541 42.30 8.10 16.44
CA SER A 541 40.87 8.09 16.78
C SER A 541 40.49 9.21 17.74
N GLU A 542 39.26 9.71 17.59
CA GLU A 542 38.62 10.63 18.53
C GLU A 542 37.36 9.99 19.12
N ILE A 543 37.34 9.81 20.43
CA ILE A 543 36.25 9.18 21.16
C ILE A 543 35.54 10.26 22.00
N LEU A 544 34.33 10.62 21.56
CA LEU A 544 33.43 11.52 22.27
C LEU A 544 32.63 10.72 23.28
N MET A 545 32.65 11.14 24.55
CA MET A 545 32.06 10.39 25.66
C MET A 545 30.83 11.13 26.19
N ASN A 546 29.65 10.53 26.13
CA ASN A 546 28.43 11.10 26.74
C ASN A 546 28.48 11.06 28.28
N ASP A 547 27.51 11.74 28.90
CA ASP A 547 27.36 11.74 30.36
C ASP A 547 27.35 10.31 30.93
N ASN A 548 28.10 10.12 32.01
CA ASN A 548 28.18 8.88 32.78
C ASN A 548 28.59 7.60 32.00
N VAL A 549 29.08 7.69 30.76
CA VAL A 549 29.60 6.53 30.04
C VAL A 549 31.02 6.16 30.49
N LYS A 550 31.31 4.86 30.54
CA LYS A 550 32.63 4.34 30.92
C LYS A 550 33.07 3.20 30.01
N PHE A 551 34.38 2.99 29.97
CA PHE A 551 34.95 1.71 29.59
C PHE A 551 35.13 0.87 30.86
N TRP A 552 34.50 -0.29 30.88
CA TRP A 552 34.63 -1.27 31.97
C TRP A 552 35.44 -2.44 31.46
N ILE A 553 36.63 -2.63 32.01
CA ILE A 553 37.59 -3.65 31.59
C ILE A 553 37.79 -4.63 32.74
N GLY A 554 37.49 -5.91 32.51
CA GLY A 554 37.49 -6.93 33.56
C GLY A 554 36.26 -6.85 34.48
N GLY A 555 36.39 -7.34 35.72
CA GLY A 555 35.30 -7.24 36.72
C GLY A 555 35.21 -8.36 37.76
N GLU A 556 35.79 -9.54 37.51
CA GLU A 556 35.86 -10.64 38.49
C GLU A 556 37.15 -11.45 38.33
N SER A 557 37.59 -12.09 39.42
CA SER A 557 38.63 -13.12 39.36
C SER A 557 38.27 -14.13 38.25
N TYR A 558 39.22 -14.47 37.37
CA TYR A 558 39.07 -15.39 36.22
C TYR A 558 38.50 -14.82 34.91
N LEU A 559 38.23 -13.51 34.81
CA LEU A 559 37.85 -12.88 33.54
C LEU A 559 39.04 -12.14 32.90
N TYR A 560 39.11 -12.18 31.57
CA TYR A 560 40.06 -11.45 30.75
C TYR A 560 39.39 -10.23 30.14
N GLY A 561 40.17 -9.18 29.92
CA GLY A 561 39.74 -7.95 29.27
C GLY A 561 40.91 -6.99 29.16
N HIS A 562 41.23 -6.57 27.94
CA HIS A 562 42.34 -5.67 27.66
C HIS A 562 41.90 -4.52 26.77
N ILE A 563 42.41 -3.33 27.06
CA ILE A 563 42.35 -2.21 26.13
C ILE A 563 43.76 -1.84 25.66
N VAL A 564 43.90 -1.57 24.37
CA VAL A 564 45.10 -1.03 23.73
C VAL A 564 44.70 0.23 22.99
N ALA A 565 45.17 1.39 23.45
CA ALA A 565 44.95 2.68 22.83
C ALA A 565 46.27 3.47 22.82
N ASP A 566 46.72 3.87 21.63
CA ASP A 566 47.93 4.67 21.44
C ASP A 566 47.63 5.92 20.59
N ASN A 567 47.88 7.11 21.15
CA ASN A 567 47.59 8.38 20.49
C ASN A 567 46.10 8.48 20.07
N VAL A 568 45.22 8.24 21.05
CA VAL A 568 43.76 8.39 20.95
C VAL A 568 43.32 9.56 21.83
N THR A 569 42.34 10.33 21.35
CA THR A 569 41.72 11.41 22.15
C THR A 569 40.38 10.98 22.70
N PHE A 570 40.23 10.98 24.02
CA PHE A 570 38.98 10.79 24.74
C PHE A 570 38.55 12.12 25.34
N LYS A 571 37.37 12.63 24.94
CA LYS A 571 36.85 13.90 25.45
C LYS A 571 35.34 13.82 25.63
N LYS A 572 34.79 14.66 26.51
CA LYS A 572 33.33 14.78 26.65
C LYS A 572 32.65 15.18 25.33
N ALA A 573 31.51 14.55 25.04
CA ALA A 573 30.66 14.88 23.90
C ALA A 573 29.82 16.14 24.15
N GLU A 574 29.46 16.38 25.41
CA GLU A 574 28.60 17.47 25.88
C GLU A 574 29.25 18.24 27.04
N GLU A 575 28.51 19.13 27.71
CA GLU A 575 29.06 19.88 28.84
C GLU A 575 29.36 18.98 30.05
N GLU A 576 28.52 17.96 30.26
CA GLU A 576 28.59 17.03 31.39
C GLU A 576 29.81 16.09 31.30
N PRO A 577 30.39 15.72 32.46
CA PRO A 577 31.54 14.84 32.48
C PRO A 577 31.17 13.38 32.19
N TRP A 578 32.01 12.69 31.44
CA TRP A 578 31.93 11.24 31.31
C TRP A 578 32.49 10.54 32.55
N ALA A 579 32.22 9.24 32.71
CA ALA A 579 32.58 8.54 33.93
C ALA A 579 34.07 8.27 34.05
N ARG A 580 34.59 7.19 33.45
CA ARG A 580 36.00 6.79 33.61
C ARG A 580 36.39 5.61 32.70
N PHE A 581 37.68 5.33 32.64
CA PHE A 581 38.19 3.97 32.44
C PHE A 581 38.19 3.25 33.77
N GLU A 582 37.54 2.10 33.85
CA GLU A 582 37.47 1.25 35.03
C GLU A 582 38.10 -0.10 34.70
N ILE A 583 39.31 -0.32 35.20
CA ILE A 583 40.06 -1.56 34.99
C ILE A 583 40.05 -2.33 36.31
N GLU A 584 39.30 -3.43 36.35
CA GLU A 584 39.03 -4.22 37.55
C GLU A 584 39.51 -5.67 37.43
N GLU A 585 40.19 -6.17 38.46
CA GLU A 585 40.35 -7.60 38.85
C GLU A 585 40.55 -8.65 37.73
N SER A 586 41.10 -8.28 36.56
CA SER A 586 41.33 -9.22 35.45
C SER A 586 42.58 -10.09 35.66
N VAL A 587 42.61 -11.27 35.04
CA VAL A 587 43.76 -12.21 35.13
C VAL A 587 45.05 -11.63 34.51
N ASP A 588 44.91 -10.70 33.56
CA ASP A 588 46.00 -10.22 32.69
C ASP A 588 46.05 -8.67 32.67
N GLN A 589 45.90 -8.01 33.83
CA GLN A 589 45.81 -6.54 33.89
C GLN A 589 46.98 -5.80 33.23
N GLY A 590 48.19 -6.37 33.23
CA GLY A 590 49.38 -5.79 32.61
C GLY A 590 49.35 -5.71 31.09
N LYS A 591 48.39 -6.37 30.43
CA LYS A 591 48.18 -6.23 28.98
C LYS A 591 47.42 -4.96 28.60
N ASN A 592 46.82 -4.25 29.56
CA ASN A 592 46.19 -2.96 29.31
C ASN A 592 47.25 -1.91 28.99
N SER A 593 47.05 -1.17 27.90
CA SER A 593 47.97 -0.15 27.42
C SER A 593 47.19 1.07 26.97
N ILE A 594 47.39 2.18 27.68
CA ILE A 594 46.86 3.50 27.32
C ILE A 594 48.08 4.42 27.24
N THR A 595 48.54 4.70 26.02
CA THR A 595 49.77 5.45 25.78
C THR A 595 49.53 6.65 24.89
N ASN A 596 50.23 7.75 25.16
CA ASN A 596 50.17 8.97 24.34
C ASN A 596 48.74 9.51 24.11
N CYS A 597 47.77 9.14 24.95
CA CYS A 597 46.38 9.51 24.79
C CYS A 597 46.07 10.85 25.47
N VAL A 598 45.00 11.50 25.04
CA VAL A 598 44.43 12.66 25.75
C VAL A 598 43.13 12.20 26.40
N LEU A 599 42.98 12.40 27.71
CA LEU A 599 41.75 12.15 28.46
C LEU A 599 41.28 13.47 29.06
N ASP A 600 40.15 13.99 28.57
CA ASP A 600 39.65 15.33 28.89
C ASP A 600 38.21 15.29 29.43
N GLY A 601 37.99 15.88 30.61
CA GLY A 601 36.65 16.26 31.06
C GLY A 601 35.77 15.13 31.63
N GLY A 602 36.36 14.05 32.14
CA GLY A 602 35.65 12.94 32.79
C GLY A 602 35.84 12.88 34.32
N GLY A 603 35.74 11.68 34.89
CA GLY A 603 35.99 11.42 36.31
C GLY A 603 34.72 11.39 37.19
N ALA A 604 33.52 11.29 36.60
CA ALA A 604 32.26 11.33 37.32
C ALA A 604 31.75 9.94 37.75
N SER A 605 31.25 9.81 38.99
CA SER A 605 30.15 8.89 39.29
C SER A 605 29.41 9.34 40.55
N ASN A 606 28.11 9.06 40.59
CA ASN A 606 27.26 9.21 41.76
C ASN A 606 27.90 8.50 42.98
N PHE A 607 28.49 9.27 43.88
CA PHE A 607 29.00 8.87 45.21
C PHE A 607 30.40 8.23 45.34
N ASP A 608 31.25 8.22 44.30
CA ASP A 608 32.63 7.71 44.42
C ASP A 608 33.71 8.77 44.11
N TYR A 609 33.93 9.66 45.09
CA TYR A 609 34.91 10.76 45.04
C TYR A 609 36.38 10.31 44.92
N MET A 610 36.62 9.00 45.00
CA MET A 610 37.96 8.41 45.05
C MET A 610 38.37 7.83 43.68
N THR A 611 37.51 7.97 42.67
CA THR A 611 37.80 7.57 41.29
C THR A 611 38.53 8.68 40.52
N GLY A 612 39.13 8.35 39.38
CA GLY A 612 39.73 9.31 38.44
C GLY A 612 39.33 9.00 37.01
N LEU A 613 39.89 9.73 36.03
CA LEU A 613 39.70 9.42 34.59
C LEU A 613 40.12 7.99 34.27
N ILE A 614 41.15 7.50 34.96
CA ILE A 614 41.55 6.09 34.97
C ILE A 614 41.47 5.59 36.41
N TYR A 615 40.64 4.57 36.63
CA TYR A 615 40.48 3.87 37.90
C TYR A 615 40.99 2.43 37.76
N LEU A 616 41.99 2.07 38.56
CA LEU A 616 42.69 0.79 38.50
C LEU A 616 42.51 0.02 39.81
N ARG A 617 41.79 -1.09 39.78
CA ARG A 617 41.52 -1.92 40.94
C ARG A 617 42.15 -3.31 40.82
N SER A 618 43.09 -3.62 41.71
CA SER A 618 43.76 -4.92 41.81
C SER A 618 43.66 -5.49 43.22
N LEU A 619 43.24 -6.76 43.34
CA LEU A 619 43.27 -7.55 44.58
C LEU A 619 44.41 -8.59 44.54
N GLY A 620 45.62 -8.15 44.18
CA GLY A 620 46.83 -8.99 44.28
C GLY A 620 47.48 -9.40 42.95
N SER A 621 47.15 -8.76 41.83
CA SER A 621 47.93 -8.87 40.58
C SER A 621 49.24 -8.09 40.67
N THR A 622 50.35 -8.68 40.22
CA THR A 622 51.64 -8.00 40.02
C THR A 622 51.80 -7.42 38.62
N ASP A 623 50.89 -7.74 37.70
CA ASP A 623 50.93 -7.26 36.32
C ASP A 623 50.24 -5.90 36.23
N VAL A 624 51.04 -4.85 36.04
CA VAL A 624 50.61 -3.44 36.07
C VAL A 624 50.33 -2.94 34.64
N PRO A 625 49.19 -2.27 34.40
CA PRO A 625 48.90 -1.63 33.11
C PRO A 625 49.98 -0.62 32.68
N THR A 626 50.19 -0.48 31.38
CA THR A 626 51.07 0.55 30.81
C THR A 626 50.28 1.85 30.60
N ILE A 627 50.49 2.84 31.46
CA ILE A 627 49.83 4.15 31.41
C ILE A 627 50.91 5.24 31.34
N THR A 628 51.38 5.59 30.14
CA THR A 628 52.50 6.54 29.97
C THR A 628 52.30 7.49 28.79
N GLY A 629 52.89 8.68 28.87
CA GLY A 629 52.80 9.69 27.80
C GLY A 629 51.43 10.37 27.66
N ASN A 630 50.48 10.10 28.56
CA ASN A 630 49.11 10.61 28.43
C ASN A 630 48.97 12.03 28.96
N THR A 631 47.98 12.77 28.45
CA THR A 631 47.52 14.04 29.03
C THR A 631 46.18 13.83 29.70
N LEU A 632 46.13 13.90 31.04
CA LEU A 632 44.92 13.72 31.83
C LEU A 632 44.49 15.07 32.41
N LYS A 633 43.38 15.61 31.90
CA LYS A 633 42.99 16.98 32.23
C LYS A 633 41.50 17.19 32.45
N ASN A 634 41.20 18.25 33.18
CA ASN A 634 39.85 18.72 33.49
C ASN A 634 38.97 17.61 34.13
N SER A 635 39.57 16.68 34.87
CA SER A 635 38.81 15.69 35.63
C SER A 635 37.99 16.36 36.73
N VAL A 636 36.74 15.91 36.93
CA VAL A 636 35.90 16.36 38.06
C VAL A 636 36.32 15.72 39.40
N THR A 637 37.18 14.71 39.35
CA THR A 637 37.79 14.05 40.50
C THR A 637 39.31 14.06 40.34
N HIS A 638 39.95 12.88 40.19
CA HIS A 638 41.39 12.74 40.02
C HIS A 638 41.77 12.44 38.56
N GLY A 639 43.03 12.65 38.19
CA GLY A 639 43.55 12.15 36.92
C GLY A 639 43.57 10.62 36.90
N ILE A 640 44.32 10.01 37.81
CA ILE A 640 44.42 8.54 37.96
C ILE A 640 44.13 8.17 39.41
N SER A 641 43.40 7.08 39.65
CA SER A 641 43.35 6.46 40.96
C SER A 641 43.52 4.94 40.93
N PHE A 642 44.22 4.38 41.92
CA PHE A 642 44.65 2.99 41.85
C PHE A 642 44.82 2.27 43.19
N TYR A 643 44.69 0.93 43.19
CA TYR A 643 44.99 0.00 44.28
C TYR A 643 46.20 -0.90 43.92
N PHE A 644 47.42 -0.33 43.88
CA PHE A 644 48.66 -1.03 43.50
C PHE A 644 49.81 -0.55 44.39
N THR A 645 50.81 -1.42 44.62
CA THR A 645 51.98 -1.08 45.44
C THR A 645 53.07 -0.32 44.67
N GLU A 646 53.19 -0.53 43.35
CA GLU A 646 54.14 0.17 42.48
C GLU A 646 53.52 0.37 41.09
N MET A 647 53.60 1.59 40.55
CA MET A 647 53.08 1.93 39.21
C MET A 647 53.99 2.97 38.54
N ASP A 648 54.38 2.71 37.29
CA ASP A 648 55.09 3.69 36.48
C ASP A 648 54.11 4.63 35.80
N LEU A 649 53.98 5.83 36.37
CA LEU A 649 53.17 6.92 35.83
C LEU A 649 54.05 8.01 35.18
N THR A 650 55.31 7.72 34.88
CA THR A 650 56.21 8.69 34.28
C THR A 650 55.72 9.11 32.89
N GLN A 651 56.07 10.33 32.50
CA GLN A 651 55.71 10.96 31.22
C GLN A 651 54.22 11.30 31.04
N ASN A 652 53.35 11.03 32.02
CA ASN A 652 52.00 11.59 32.00
C ASN A 652 52.02 13.07 32.39
N THR A 653 51.15 13.86 31.76
CA THR A 653 50.90 15.28 32.05
C THR A 653 49.52 15.42 32.66
N PHE A 654 49.42 16.19 33.74
CA PHE A 654 48.16 16.42 34.45
C PHE A 654 47.82 17.91 34.48
N GLU A 655 46.57 18.26 34.19
CA GLU A 655 46.13 19.66 34.12
C GLU A 655 44.70 19.84 34.68
N ASN A 656 44.50 20.77 35.61
CA ASN A 656 43.17 21.18 36.09
C ASN A 656 42.26 20.04 36.61
N ASN A 657 42.82 19.01 37.25
CA ASN A 657 42.03 17.95 37.89
C ASN A 657 41.52 18.41 39.26
N ALA A 658 40.20 18.34 39.49
CA ALA A 658 39.54 19.06 40.59
C ALA A 658 39.93 18.58 42.00
N MET A 659 40.18 17.28 42.18
CA MET A 659 40.54 16.68 43.48
C MET A 659 42.02 16.31 43.60
N GLY A 660 42.77 16.41 42.50
CA GLY A 660 44.20 16.15 42.45
C GLY A 660 44.60 15.30 41.24
N ASP A 661 45.90 15.16 41.00
CA ASP A 661 46.38 14.42 39.83
C ASP A 661 46.30 12.90 40.02
N ILE A 662 46.67 12.42 41.20
CA ILE A 662 46.79 11.01 41.54
C ILE A 662 46.15 10.74 42.90
N TYR A 663 45.36 9.67 43.00
CA TYR A 663 44.82 9.14 44.26
C TYR A 663 45.16 7.66 44.45
N GLU A 664 45.96 7.35 45.46
CA GLU A 664 46.34 5.99 45.82
C GLU A 664 45.40 5.45 46.91
N HIS A 665 44.85 4.25 46.67
CA HIS A 665 43.94 3.58 47.61
C HIS A 665 44.64 2.46 48.38
N GLY A 666 44.65 2.56 49.71
CA GLY A 666 45.31 1.60 50.60
C GLY A 666 46.21 2.30 51.62
N PRO A 667 46.69 1.60 52.67
CA PRO A 667 47.58 2.20 53.66
C PRO A 667 48.95 2.59 53.12
#